data_AF-A0A358R258-F1
#
_entry.id   AF-A0A358R258-F1
#
_cell.length_a   1.000
_cell.length_b   1.000
_cell.length_c   1.000
_cell.angle_alpha   90.00
_cell.angle_beta   90.00
_cell.angle_gamma   90.00
#
_symmetry.space_group_name_H-M   'P 1'
#
loop_
_entity.id
_entity.type
_entity.pdbx_description
1 polymer ?
#
loop_
_entity_poly.entity_id
_entity_poly.type
_entity_poly.pdbx_seq_one_letter_code
_entity_poly.pdbx_strand_id
1 'polypeptide(L)'
;MNIKRITLYLTVLFLLVNCSIAYGSPAPQAYSDIKGSYAEESVIRLVEQGMISGEGGEFRPGGSITRLEVAVLVARTLGIQPVYPAKPSFADVFPGTPEAGYLEALAGMGIIKGTGESFGAESPILRQDAAVLWHHALGSGYERLSLTERYIDKESISNYAEASAAFMTGRGWMGGSEGYFYPQREMTRAEAAVLAAKLLEIRKGQALTALPVVSARQAQVREGETLELKPVIAGNFPVFTPVFGTDSPKVCPVSPEGTVEGKLAGRGTVTVNAGYSSYMVKAEVTSPKSRKSASASVSGAVYQAPPTEYNLVYTVKQHSPDTAFRQTESKNNPGPPEGLISKSDTWTGFLRQQGRDITVDLKTARPVSEISLEFMQNPEWGVFLPGYIKGEVSADGLSWYHLGYAYHGVSPAEPGESKVSLTLSFTPVNARYVRLTFPVDIWVFARHLSVRGGAAAASPAVLACAGGDSSMAGNYMQVPNMNDILLVYTGDKSDSQTLAPADFLPLVGYQDSTGKISGRMFDTMLFLPYYGIPATRDSWAAYLEDLFATGKQLAALDEAVSRMNSLSGMQVREKVILSIPYPGARPEGFAPADGGERFAAVQWYYGELMGRWSDAGFKNLDLAGIYWYGESIENTNAGEKDLVINTARLVRNNSQKFFWIPYFGTKGYENWRSYGFSHVFLQPNYFAQDSPPEDRMDRAAELARRYGMGIEIECEENVLYDQKYYDLFYRQLQKGHQLGFDGPVTNAYYMGVVKKTLVKSARSNVPQTRAIYDDLYRWISGAYN
;
A
#
# COMPACT_ATOMS: atom_id res chain seq x y z
N MET A 1 12.41 -65.33 29.50
CA MET A 1 12.50 -66.04 28.20
C MET A 1 11.11 -66.04 27.55
N ASN A 2 10.99 -65.29 26.46
CA ASN A 2 10.04 -65.33 25.33
C ASN A 2 8.50 -65.47 25.46
N ILE A 3 7.82 -64.39 25.04
CA ILE A 3 6.91 -64.24 23.86
C ILE A 3 5.89 -65.37 23.58
N LYS A 4 4.59 -65.04 23.62
CA LYS A 4 3.62 -65.07 22.49
C LYS A 4 2.15 -65.09 22.97
N ARG A 5 1.40 -64.02 22.64
CA ARG A 5 0.05 -64.00 22.00
C ARG A 5 -0.80 -62.79 22.43
N ILE A 6 -0.75 -61.77 21.58
CA ILE A 6 -1.71 -60.66 21.49
C ILE A 6 -2.61 -60.98 20.29
N THR A 7 -3.92 -61.12 20.46
CA THR A 7 -4.91 -60.76 19.43
C THR A 7 -6.31 -60.61 20.05
N LEU A 8 -6.96 -59.50 19.67
CA LEU A 8 -8.41 -59.32 19.51
C LEU A 8 -9.27 -59.09 20.77
N TYR A 9 -9.62 -57.83 21.02
CA TYR A 9 -10.99 -57.31 21.21
C TYR A 9 -10.89 -55.82 21.57
N LEU A 10 -10.93 -54.95 20.56
CA LEU A 10 -11.17 -53.51 20.73
C LEU A 10 -11.63 -52.93 19.40
N THR A 11 -12.91 -53.14 19.11
CA THR A 11 -13.64 -52.44 18.05
C THR A 11 -15.04 -52.17 18.57
N VAL A 12 -15.51 -50.94 18.34
CA VAL A 12 -16.85 -50.40 18.68
C VAL A 12 -16.98 -49.83 20.10
N LEU A 13 -16.45 -48.62 20.31
CA LEU A 13 -17.20 -47.48 20.90
C LEU A 13 -16.30 -46.22 20.96
N PHE A 14 -16.08 -45.54 19.82
CA PHE A 14 -15.68 -44.12 19.82
C PHE A 14 -16.02 -43.52 18.44
N LEU A 15 -17.33 -43.53 18.14
CA LEU A 15 -17.92 -42.62 17.17
C LEU A 15 -18.59 -41.53 18.01
N LEU A 16 -18.01 -40.33 18.03
CA LEU A 16 -18.70 -39.03 18.20
C LEU A 16 -17.66 -37.89 18.23
N VAL A 17 -17.71 -37.07 17.17
CA VAL A 17 -17.31 -35.66 17.11
C VAL A 17 -15.81 -35.35 17.32
N ASN A 18 -15.00 -35.55 16.28
CA ASN A 18 -13.85 -34.66 16.04
C ASN A 18 -14.39 -33.42 15.33
N CYS A 19 -14.91 -32.47 16.10
CA CYS A 19 -15.08 -31.11 15.64
C CYS A 19 -13.67 -30.53 15.54
N SER A 20 -13.10 -30.51 14.33
CA SER A 20 -11.91 -29.74 14.04
C SER A 20 -12.21 -28.29 14.39
N ILE A 21 -11.69 -27.82 15.52
CA ILE A 21 -11.67 -26.40 15.82
C ILE A 21 -10.74 -25.79 14.76
N ALA A 22 -11.34 -25.22 13.73
CA ALA A 22 -10.66 -24.23 12.92
C ALA A 22 -10.25 -23.12 13.89
N TYR A 23 -8.95 -22.97 14.14
CA TYR A 23 -8.43 -21.73 14.69
C TYR A 23 -8.70 -20.65 13.63
N GLY A 24 -9.91 -20.07 13.67
CA GLY A 24 -10.11 -18.75 13.11
C GLY A 24 -9.12 -17.82 13.80
N SER A 25 -8.59 -16.85 13.05
CA SER A 25 -7.87 -15.72 13.65
C SER A 25 -8.66 -15.27 14.88
N PRO A 26 -8.07 -15.27 16.10
CA PRO A 26 -8.78 -14.76 17.26
C PRO A 26 -9.25 -13.35 16.91
N ALA A 27 -10.53 -13.06 17.16
CA ALA A 27 -11.01 -11.69 17.09
C ALA A 27 -10.06 -10.80 17.91
N PRO A 28 -9.77 -9.55 17.50
CA PRO A 28 -8.88 -8.68 18.26
C PRO A 28 -9.34 -8.68 19.71
N GLN A 29 -8.49 -9.17 20.61
CA GLN A 29 -8.87 -9.24 22.01
C GLN A 29 -8.98 -7.80 22.50
N ALA A 30 -10.21 -7.34 22.72
CA ALA A 30 -10.45 -6.01 23.25
C ALA A 30 -9.92 -5.98 24.68
N TYR A 31 -8.86 -5.21 24.91
CA TYR A 31 -8.32 -4.97 26.25
C TYR A 31 -9.16 -3.89 26.93
N SER A 32 -9.72 -4.19 28.10
CA SER A 32 -10.60 -3.26 28.82
C SER A 32 -9.85 -2.07 29.43
N ASP A 33 -8.57 -2.26 29.73
CA ASP A 33 -7.70 -1.35 30.48
C ASP A 33 -6.95 -0.32 29.60
N ILE A 34 -7.16 -0.35 28.28
CA ILE A 34 -6.60 0.65 27.35
C ILE A 34 -7.60 1.73 26.94
N LYS A 35 -8.88 1.59 27.29
CA LYS A 35 -9.94 2.52 26.86
C LYS A 35 -9.68 3.94 27.40
N GLY A 36 -9.62 4.93 26.51
CA GLY A 36 -9.32 6.32 26.85
C GLY A 36 -7.83 6.58 27.13
N SER A 37 -6.96 5.59 26.95
CA SER A 37 -5.51 5.76 27.04
C SER A 37 -4.97 6.45 25.78
N TYR A 38 -3.94 7.28 25.94
CA TYR A 38 -3.21 7.85 24.80
C TYR A 38 -2.56 6.79 23.90
N ALA A 39 -2.40 5.56 24.39
CA ALA A 39 -1.81 4.44 23.66
C ALA A 39 -2.86 3.50 23.02
N GLU A 40 -4.16 3.73 23.21
CA GLU A 40 -5.23 2.81 22.80
C GLU A 40 -5.12 2.39 21.33
N GLU A 41 -5.09 3.37 20.42
CA GLU A 41 -4.98 3.12 18.98
C GLU A 41 -3.67 2.41 18.61
N SER A 42 -2.56 2.80 19.25
CA SER A 42 -1.25 2.19 19.01
C SER A 42 -1.23 0.72 19.45
N VAL A 43 -1.84 0.41 20.58
CA VAL A 43 -1.95 -0.95 21.10
C VAL A 43 -2.82 -1.80 20.19
N ILE A 44 -4.03 -1.33 19.85
CA ILE A 44 -4.95 -2.06 18.95
C ILE A 44 -4.24 -2.38 17.64
N ARG A 45 -3.61 -1.38 17.02
CA ARG A 45 -2.90 -1.54 15.76
C ARG A 45 -1.78 -2.58 15.85
N LEU A 46 -0.97 -2.57 16.89
CA LEU A 46 0.15 -3.53 17.02
C LEU A 46 -0.33 -4.94 17.38
N VAL A 47 -1.42 -5.07 18.12
CA VAL A 47 -2.05 -6.36 18.48
C VAL A 47 -2.68 -7.01 17.27
N GLU A 48 -3.39 -6.24 16.43
CA GLU A 48 -3.95 -6.72 15.15
C GLU A 48 -2.86 -7.23 14.21
N GLN A 49 -1.66 -6.65 14.28
CA GLN A 49 -0.47 -7.08 13.52
C GLN A 49 0.30 -8.22 14.21
N GLY A 50 -0.16 -8.72 15.36
CA GLY A 50 0.48 -9.79 16.11
C GLY A 50 1.85 -9.42 16.70
N MET A 51 2.17 -8.12 16.81
CA MET A 51 3.49 -7.64 17.23
C MET A 51 3.67 -7.61 18.73
N ILE A 52 2.59 -7.28 19.45
CA ILE A 52 2.51 -7.22 20.91
C ILE A 52 1.19 -7.84 21.37
N SER A 53 1.15 -8.38 22.58
CA SER A 53 -0.04 -8.97 23.19
C SER A 53 -0.14 -8.60 24.66
N GLY A 54 -1.36 -8.59 25.18
CA GLY A 54 -1.69 -8.61 26.60
C GLY A 54 -1.91 -10.03 27.14
N GLU A 55 -2.29 -10.12 28.41
CA GLU A 55 -2.53 -11.38 29.12
C GLU A 55 -3.83 -11.28 29.92
N GLY A 56 -4.63 -12.35 29.94
CA GLY A 56 -5.83 -12.41 30.79
C GLY A 56 -6.94 -11.40 30.44
N GLY A 57 -6.91 -10.81 29.24
CA GLY A 57 -7.86 -9.76 28.82
C GLY A 57 -7.41 -8.33 29.15
N GLU A 58 -6.21 -8.16 29.71
CA GLU A 58 -5.61 -6.85 30.01
C GLU A 58 -4.31 -6.65 29.21
N PHE A 59 -4.05 -5.42 28.79
CA PHE A 59 -2.78 -5.06 28.14
C PHE A 59 -1.70 -4.62 29.14
N ARG A 60 -2.12 -4.08 30.29
CA ARG A 60 -1.31 -3.47 31.35
C ARG A 60 -0.47 -2.29 30.85
N PRO A 61 -1.08 -1.19 30.35
CA PRO A 61 -0.35 -0.09 29.72
C PRO A 61 0.69 0.58 30.63
N GLY A 62 0.44 0.63 31.94
CA GLY A 62 1.36 1.19 32.94
C GLY A 62 2.44 0.23 33.45
N GLY A 63 2.41 -1.05 33.04
CA GLY A 63 3.40 -2.04 33.44
C GLY A 63 4.77 -1.78 32.81
N SER A 64 5.83 -2.20 33.49
CA SER A 64 7.20 -2.24 32.96
C SER A 64 7.30 -3.20 31.77
N ILE A 65 8.22 -2.92 30.86
CA ILE A 65 8.53 -3.80 29.72
C ILE A 65 10.03 -4.13 29.70
N THR A 66 10.37 -5.38 29.41
CA THR A 66 11.75 -5.86 29.43
C THR A 66 12.54 -5.42 28.20
N ARG A 67 13.88 -5.46 28.29
CA ARG A 67 14.78 -5.21 27.14
C ARG A 67 14.51 -6.19 26.00
N LEU A 68 14.25 -7.46 26.31
CA LEU A 68 13.96 -8.49 25.32
C LEU A 68 12.66 -8.19 24.56
N GLU A 69 11.56 -7.95 25.27
CA GLU A 69 10.26 -7.68 24.65
C GLU A 69 10.32 -6.46 23.73
N VAL A 70 11.03 -5.41 24.15
CA VAL A 70 11.18 -4.20 23.36
C VAL A 70 12.06 -4.42 22.12
N ALA A 71 13.15 -5.18 22.23
CA ALA A 71 13.97 -5.52 21.08
C ALA A 71 13.18 -6.34 20.06
N VAL A 72 12.44 -7.36 20.50
CA VAL A 72 11.57 -8.16 19.63
C VAL A 72 10.49 -7.31 18.97
N LEU A 73 9.84 -6.40 19.72
CA LEU A 73 8.86 -5.47 19.18
C LEU A 73 9.48 -4.60 18.07
N VAL A 74 10.66 -4.02 18.29
CA VAL A 74 11.37 -3.22 17.30
C VAL A 74 11.72 -4.07 16.07
N ALA A 75 12.25 -5.28 16.24
CA ALA A 75 12.56 -6.18 15.13
C ALA A 75 11.33 -6.48 14.27
N ARG A 76 10.20 -6.83 14.91
CA ARG A 76 8.92 -7.10 14.24
C ARG A 76 8.40 -5.87 13.50
N THR A 77 8.43 -4.68 14.10
CA THR A 77 7.99 -3.44 13.43
C THR A 77 8.84 -3.05 12.22
N LEU A 78 10.16 -3.33 12.27
CA LEU A 78 11.07 -3.09 11.16
C LEU A 78 10.95 -4.13 10.04
N GLY A 79 10.37 -5.29 10.35
CA GLY A 79 10.27 -6.39 9.40
C GLY A 79 11.45 -7.35 9.40
N ILE A 80 12.34 -7.24 10.38
CA ILE A 80 13.58 -8.02 10.47
C ILE A 80 13.24 -9.45 10.82
N GLN A 81 13.65 -10.40 10.00
CA GLN A 81 13.41 -11.82 10.20
C GLN A 81 14.48 -12.44 11.12
N PRO A 82 14.10 -13.41 11.98
CA PRO A 82 15.02 -14.00 12.94
C PRO A 82 16.07 -14.91 12.26
N VAL A 83 17.29 -14.89 12.79
CA VAL A 83 18.40 -15.76 12.35
C VAL A 83 18.94 -16.59 13.50
N TYR A 84 19.45 -17.78 13.22
CA TYR A 84 19.90 -18.73 14.24
C TYR A 84 21.35 -19.13 13.96
N PRO A 85 22.33 -18.32 14.39
CA PRO A 85 23.74 -18.62 14.17
C PRO A 85 24.14 -19.88 14.94
N ALA A 86 25.16 -20.59 14.45
CA ALA A 86 25.67 -21.78 15.11
C ALA A 86 26.27 -21.49 16.51
N LYS A 87 26.81 -20.28 16.69
CA LYS A 87 27.28 -19.77 17.98
C LYS A 87 26.41 -18.57 18.38
N PRO A 88 25.62 -18.66 19.47
CA PRO A 88 24.88 -17.53 20.01
C PRO A 88 25.81 -16.42 20.53
N SER A 89 25.35 -15.17 20.43
CA SER A 89 26.04 -13.97 20.92
C SER A 89 25.72 -13.66 22.39
N PHE A 90 24.57 -14.11 22.89
CA PHE A 90 24.07 -13.81 24.23
C PHE A 90 23.87 -15.08 25.06
N ALA A 91 24.56 -15.20 26.19
CA ALA A 91 24.51 -16.34 27.10
C ALA A 91 23.30 -16.33 28.04
N ASP A 92 22.68 -15.16 28.23
CA ASP A 92 21.50 -14.95 29.07
C ASP A 92 20.17 -15.10 28.33
N VAL A 93 20.21 -15.60 27.08
CA VAL A 93 19.04 -15.87 26.26
C VAL A 93 19.11 -17.30 25.74
N PHE A 94 18.02 -18.05 25.88
CA PHE A 94 18.00 -19.45 25.48
C PHE A 94 18.15 -19.59 23.95
N PRO A 95 19.16 -20.32 23.44
CA PRO A 95 19.37 -20.40 22.01
C PRO A 95 18.25 -21.18 21.31
N GLY A 96 17.92 -20.77 20.09
CA GLY A 96 16.91 -21.45 19.27
C GLY A 96 15.46 -21.00 19.51
N THR A 97 15.19 -20.12 20.48
CA THR A 97 13.86 -19.49 20.58
C THR A 97 13.71 -18.37 19.53
N PRO A 98 12.47 -18.03 19.12
CA PRO A 98 12.23 -16.90 18.22
C PRO A 98 12.83 -15.58 18.73
N GLU A 99 12.73 -15.32 20.03
CA GLU A 99 13.25 -14.10 20.66
C GLU A 99 14.76 -14.00 20.55
N ALA A 100 15.46 -15.12 20.80
CA ALA A 100 16.90 -15.22 20.57
C ALA A 100 17.23 -14.92 19.11
N GLY A 101 16.46 -15.48 18.16
CA GLY A 101 16.68 -15.25 16.74
C GLY A 101 16.51 -13.79 16.30
N TYR A 102 15.58 -13.05 16.90
CA TYR A 102 15.42 -11.61 16.65
C TYR A 102 16.57 -10.79 17.24
N LEU A 103 17.06 -11.15 18.43
CA LEU A 103 18.23 -10.49 19.02
C LEU A 103 19.48 -10.69 18.16
N GLU A 104 19.74 -11.91 17.71
CA GLU A 104 20.87 -12.20 16.82
C GLU A 104 20.75 -11.42 15.50
N ALA A 105 19.54 -11.30 14.95
CA ALA A 105 19.30 -10.50 13.76
C ALA A 105 19.60 -9.02 13.98
N LEU A 106 19.07 -8.42 15.07
CA LEU A 106 19.33 -7.03 15.42
C LEU A 106 20.81 -6.75 15.72
N ALA A 107 21.50 -7.71 16.36
CA ALA A 107 22.92 -7.61 16.69
C ALA A 107 23.79 -7.71 15.43
N GLY A 108 23.50 -8.65 14.53
CA GLY A 108 24.17 -8.78 13.23
C GLY A 108 23.95 -7.58 12.32
N MET A 109 22.86 -6.84 12.53
CA MET A 109 22.55 -5.57 11.89
C MET A 109 23.14 -4.34 12.61
N GLY A 110 23.75 -4.51 13.78
CA GLY A 110 24.34 -3.42 14.56
C GLY A 110 23.31 -2.48 15.22
N ILE A 111 22.04 -2.87 15.29
CA ILE A 111 20.98 -2.07 15.93
C ILE A 111 21.09 -2.16 17.45
N ILE A 112 21.41 -3.35 17.97
CA ILE A 112 21.62 -3.59 19.40
C ILE A 112 23.06 -4.02 19.68
N LYS A 113 23.46 -3.86 20.95
CA LYS A 113 24.72 -4.37 21.48
C LYS A 113 24.51 -4.86 22.91
N GLY A 114 25.14 -5.98 23.27
CA GLY A 114 25.21 -6.48 24.64
C GLY A 114 26.37 -5.89 25.45
N THR A 115 26.43 -6.26 26.72
CA THR A 115 27.57 -6.00 27.61
C THR A 115 28.31 -7.31 27.83
N GLY A 116 29.45 -7.48 27.15
CA GLY A 116 30.12 -8.80 27.09
C GLY A 116 29.21 -9.81 26.37
N GLU A 117 28.98 -10.96 26.99
CA GLU A 117 28.10 -12.03 26.47
C GLU A 117 26.66 -11.95 27.02
N SER A 118 26.24 -10.82 27.63
CA SER A 118 24.88 -10.65 28.16
C SER A 118 24.14 -9.49 27.50
N PHE A 119 22.85 -9.68 27.24
CA PHE A 119 21.96 -8.62 26.76
C PHE A 119 21.20 -7.88 27.87
N GLY A 120 21.04 -8.54 29.03
CA GLY A 120 20.17 -8.10 30.12
C GLY A 120 18.69 -8.34 29.81
N ALA A 121 18.37 -9.47 29.16
CA ALA A 121 17.08 -9.73 28.51
C ALA A 121 15.84 -9.47 29.41
N GLU A 122 15.86 -9.97 30.65
CA GLU A 122 14.76 -9.89 31.62
C GLU A 122 14.71 -8.56 32.41
N SER A 123 15.70 -7.69 32.25
CA SER A 123 15.71 -6.41 32.96
C SER A 123 14.71 -5.44 32.32
N PRO A 124 13.97 -4.64 33.11
CA PRO A 124 13.20 -3.52 32.58
C PRO A 124 14.09 -2.59 31.75
N ILE A 125 13.61 -2.15 30.59
CA ILE A 125 14.37 -1.21 29.77
C ILE A 125 14.24 0.21 30.31
N LEU A 126 15.38 0.90 30.43
CA LEU A 126 15.41 2.32 30.80
C LEU A 126 15.07 3.19 29.60
N ARG A 127 14.49 4.37 29.84
CA ARG A 127 14.12 5.32 28.77
C ARG A 127 15.30 5.73 27.90
N GLN A 128 16.48 5.93 28.48
CA GLN A 128 17.68 6.26 27.71
C GLN A 128 18.12 5.13 26.77
N ASP A 129 17.93 3.87 27.17
CA ASP A 129 18.27 2.70 26.35
C ASP A 129 17.25 2.50 25.23
N ALA A 130 15.97 2.72 25.51
CA ALA A 130 14.93 2.74 24.50
C ALA A 130 15.19 3.84 23.45
N ALA A 131 15.66 5.02 23.86
CA ALA A 131 16.02 6.08 22.93
C ALA A 131 17.15 5.65 21.97
N VAL A 132 18.18 4.96 22.48
CA VAL A 132 19.27 4.40 21.66
C VAL A 132 18.74 3.39 20.65
N LEU A 133 17.93 2.43 21.12
CA LEU A 133 17.36 1.38 20.27
C LEU A 133 16.53 1.96 19.11
N TRP A 134 15.61 2.89 19.40
CA TRP A 134 14.78 3.51 18.35
C TRP A 134 15.57 4.41 17.41
N HIS A 135 16.56 5.14 17.91
CA HIS A 135 17.43 5.96 17.07
C HIS A 135 18.20 5.09 16.06
N HIS A 136 18.78 3.98 16.51
CA HIS A 136 19.44 3.01 15.64
C HIS A 136 18.47 2.33 14.67
N ALA A 137 17.28 1.97 15.12
CA ALA A 137 16.22 1.40 14.28
C ALA A 137 15.80 2.32 13.13
N LEU A 138 15.89 3.64 13.32
CA LEU A 138 15.60 4.65 12.30
C LEU A 138 16.77 4.89 11.33
N GLY A 139 17.94 4.28 11.57
CA GLY A 139 19.11 4.35 10.69
C GLY A 139 19.62 5.76 10.43
N SER A 140 19.33 6.70 11.33
CA SER A 140 19.78 8.09 11.20
C SER A 140 21.19 8.23 11.75
N GLY A 141 22.04 8.99 11.07
CA GLY A 141 23.37 9.31 11.58
C GLY A 141 23.28 10.15 12.86
N TYR A 142 24.33 10.14 13.67
CA TYR A 142 24.47 11.02 14.82
C TYR A 142 24.59 12.48 14.36
N GLU A 143 23.47 13.15 14.11
CA GLU A 143 23.47 14.61 14.13
C GLU A 143 23.84 15.05 15.54
N ARG A 144 24.73 16.05 15.66
CA ARG A 144 25.04 16.69 16.96
C ARG A 144 23.83 17.54 17.39
N LEU A 145 22.76 16.86 17.75
CA LEU A 145 21.61 17.44 18.42
C LEU A 145 21.95 17.53 19.90
N SER A 146 21.76 18.70 20.48
CA SER A 146 22.01 18.93 21.90
C SER A 146 20.69 19.09 22.64
N LEU A 147 20.58 18.47 23.81
CA LEU A 147 19.49 18.70 24.76
C LEU A 147 19.72 19.96 25.62
N THR A 148 20.82 20.68 25.42
CA THR A 148 21.18 21.85 26.24
C THR A 148 20.03 22.84 26.33
N GLU A 149 19.65 23.15 27.58
CA GLU A 149 18.57 24.06 28.02
C GLU A 149 17.15 23.45 28.06
N ARG A 150 16.91 22.25 27.53
CA ARG A 150 15.56 21.65 27.52
C ARG A 150 15.23 20.81 28.75
N TYR A 151 16.20 20.05 29.29
CA TYR A 151 15.98 19.15 30.42
C TYR A 151 16.92 19.43 31.59
N ILE A 152 16.36 19.43 32.81
CA ILE A 152 17.05 19.66 34.08
C ILE A 152 18.01 18.50 34.39
N ASP A 153 17.58 17.26 34.14
CA ASP A 153 18.32 16.03 34.39
C ASP A 153 19.21 15.57 33.22
N LYS A 154 19.58 16.48 32.32
CA LYS A 154 20.45 16.16 31.17
C LYS A 154 21.77 15.48 31.59
N GLU A 155 22.32 15.84 32.74
CA GLU A 155 23.57 15.25 33.29
C GLU A 155 23.38 13.83 33.83
N SER A 156 22.13 13.39 34.02
CA SER A 156 21.80 12.01 34.40
C SER A 156 21.63 11.08 33.19
N ILE A 157 21.71 11.61 31.96
CA ILE A 157 21.72 10.83 30.72
C ILE A 157 23.14 10.33 30.50
N SER A 158 23.31 9.01 30.35
CA SER A 158 24.62 8.43 30.06
C SER A 158 25.20 8.94 28.73
N ASN A 159 26.51 9.14 28.64
CA ASN A 159 27.20 9.64 27.43
C ASN A 159 26.84 8.88 26.14
N TYR A 160 26.62 7.55 26.23
CA TYR A 160 26.25 6.74 25.05
C TYR A 160 24.83 7.02 24.54
N ALA A 161 23.95 7.57 25.38
CA ALA A 161 22.55 7.81 25.09
C ALA A 161 22.23 9.27 24.78
N GLU A 162 23.13 10.21 25.07
CA GLU A 162 22.90 11.65 24.94
C GLU A 162 22.38 12.06 23.56
N ALA A 163 23.08 11.65 22.50
CA ALA A 163 22.70 12.00 21.14
C ALA A 163 21.37 11.34 20.71
N SER A 164 21.13 10.09 21.15
CA SER A 164 19.88 9.39 20.86
C SER A 164 18.69 9.99 21.60
N ALA A 165 18.86 10.37 22.87
CA ALA A 165 17.86 11.10 23.63
C ALA A 165 17.54 12.46 23.00
N ALA A 166 18.57 13.18 22.52
CA ALA A 166 18.42 14.42 21.78
C ALA A 166 17.63 14.24 20.49
N PHE A 167 17.99 13.22 19.69
CA PHE A 167 17.32 12.90 18.44
C PHE A 167 15.84 12.56 18.64
N MET A 168 15.55 11.65 19.57
CA MET A 168 14.18 11.22 19.84
C MET A 168 13.32 12.34 20.43
N THR A 169 13.92 13.25 21.20
CA THR A 169 13.28 14.47 21.71
C THR A 169 13.00 15.47 20.60
N GLY A 170 14.00 15.75 19.74
CA GLY A 170 13.87 16.67 18.61
C GLY A 170 12.81 16.23 17.60
N ARG A 171 12.66 14.91 17.43
CA ARG A 171 11.60 14.30 16.61
C ARG A 171 10.21 14.36 17.26
N GLY A 172 10.12 14.72 18.55
CA GLY A 172 8.87 14.71 19.32
C GLY A 172 8.36 13.29 19.61
N TRP A 173 9.24 12.28 19.58
CA TRP A 173 8.85 10.89 19.80
C TRP A 173 9.00 10.49 21.26
N MET A 174 10.06 10.96 21.92
CA MET A 174 10.26 10.78 23.36
C MET A 174 10.35 12.14 24.03
N GLY A 175 9.28 12.53 24.70
CA GLY A 175 9.22 13.73 25.52
C GLY A 175 9.42 13.43 27.01
N GLY A 176 9.51 14.49 27.79
CA GLY A 176 9.62 14.45 29.25
C GLY A 176 8.49 15.27 29.88
N SER A 177 8.42 15.30 31.21
CA SER A 177 7.46 16.12 31.96
C SER A 177 8.18 16.97 32.98
N GLU A 178 7.58 18.10 33.38
CA GLU A 178 8.12 18.99 34.42
C GLU A 178 9.57 19.48 34.17
N GLY A 179 9.99 19.50 32.90
CA GLY A 179 11.37 19.85 32.53
C GLY A 179 12.39 18.72 32.72
N TYR A 180 11.97 17.48 32.94
CA TYR A 180 12.84 16.30 33.09
C TYR A 180 12.62 15.28 31.97
N PHE A 181 13.68 14.60 31.51
CA PHE A 181 13.61 13.50 30.55
C PHE A 181 13.36 12.13 31.23
N TYR A 182 13.81 11.98 32.47
CA TYR A 182 13.81 10.77 33.29
C TYR A 182 14.61 9.61 32.68
N PRO A 183 15.92 9.75 32.41
CA PRO A 183 16.69 8.75 31.67
C PRO A 183 16.75 7.37 32.33
N GLN A 184 16.73 7.33 33.66
CA GLN A 184 16.83 6.12 34.48
C GLN A 184 15.46 5.53 34.84
N ARG A 185 14.34 6.12 34.38
CA ARG A 185 13.01 5.55 34.60
C ARG A 185 12.80 4.38 33.65
N GLU A 186 12.15 3.33 34.16
CA GLU A 186 11.67 2.21 33.35
C GLU A 186 10.62 2.68 32.33
N MET A 187 10.74 2.20 31.10
CA MET A 187 9.74 2.45 30.07
C MET A 187 8.49 1.59 30.32
N THR A 188 7.31 2.16 30.09
CA THR A 188 6.07 1.40 30.18
C THR A 188 5.71 0.70 28.87
N ARG A 189 4.83 -0.31 28.94
CA ARG A 189 4.27 -0.99 27.76
C ARG A 189 3.53 -0.03 26.82
N ALA A 190 2.81 0.96 27.36
CA ALA A 190 2.14 1.98 26.56
C ALA A 190 3.12 2.88 25.80
N GLU A 191 4.22 3.30 26.43
CA GLU A 191 5.27 4.09 25.77
C GLU A 191 5.93 3.30 24.63
N ALA A 192 6.27 2.03 24.87
CA ALA A 192 6.83 1.15 23.86
C ALA A 192 5.88 0.96 22.67
N ALA A 193 4.58 0.74 22.94
CA ALA A 193 3.56 0.58 21.90
C ALA A 193 3.42 1.84 21.02
N VAL A 194 3.39 3.03 21.62
CA VAL A 194 3.29 4.29 20.85
C VAL A 194 4.53 4.50 19.97
N LEU A 195 5.73 4.25 20.49
CA LEU A 195 6.96 4.37 19.71
C LEU A 195 7.04 3.33 18.58
N ALA A 196 6.60 2.10 18.85
CA ALA A 196 6.54 1.02 17.87
C ALA A 196 5.51 1.31 16.76
N ALA A 197 4.34 1.86 17.10
CA ALA A 197 3.33 2.23 16.12
C ALA A 197 3.81 3.37 15.19
N LYS A 198 4.50 4.38 15.74
CA LYS A 198 5.15 5.44 14.95
C LYS A 198 6.23 4.87 14.02
N LEU A 199 7.05 3.95 14.51
CA LEU A 199 8.07 3.27 13.71
C LEU A 199 7.45 2.45 12.58
N LEU A 200 6.39 1.69 12.88
CA LEU A 200 5.63 0.92 11.90
C LEU A 200 5.04 1.82 10.80
N GLU A 201 4.54 3.00 11.14
CA GLU A 201 4.02 3.95 10.14
C GLU A 201 5.11 4.45 9.19
N ILE A 202 6.29 4.83 9.72
CA ILE A 202 7.45 5.15 8.89
C ILE A 202 7.81 3.96 8.00
N ARG A 203 7.82 2.74 8.57
CA ARG A 203 8.22 1.54 7.84
C ARG A 203 7.25 1.21 6.71
N LYS A 204 5.95 1.41 6.92
CA LYS A 204 4.93 1.30 5.85
C LYS A 204 5.18 2.32 4.74
N GLY A 205 5.48 3.57 5.08
CA GLY A 205 5.85 4.61 4.10
C GLY A 205 7.08 4.23 3.28
N GLN A 206 8.13 3.70 3.92
CA GLN A 206 9.33 3.20 3.25
C GLN A 206 9.04 1.99 2.36
N ALA A 207 8.16 1.07 2.79
CA ALA A 207 7.78 -0.11 2.02
C ALA A 207 7.07 0.26 0.71
N LEU A 208 6.24 1.31 0.73
CA LEU A 208 5.54 1.83 -0.44
C LEU A 208 6.46 2.46 -1.50
N THR A 209 7.68 2.83 -1.13
CA THR A 209 8.64 3.52 -2.01
C THR A 209 9.96 2.78 -2.17
N ALA A 210 10.05 1.52 -1.70
CA ALA A 210 11.28 0.76 -1.64
C ALA A 210 12.00 0.58 -3.00
N LEU A 211 11.31 0.71 -4.13
CA LEU A 211 11.89 0.66 -5.49
C LEU A 211 11.76 2.02 -6.20
N PRO A 212 12.75 2.93 -6.07
CA PRO A 212 12.72 4.28 -6.63
C PRO A 212 13.01 4.32 -8.14
N VAL A 213 13.78 3.37 -8.68
CA VAL A 213 14.29 3.34 -10.06
C VAL A 213 14.13 1.95 -10.66
N VAL A 214 13.57 1.87 -11.88
CA VAL A 214 13.53 0.65 -12.71
C VAL A 214 14.68 0.73 -13.70
N SER A 215 15.80 0.07 -13.42
CA SER A 215 16.99 0.14 -14.27
C SER A 215 16.94 -0.82 -15.48
N ALA A 216 16.11 -1.87 -15.47
CA ALA A 216 15.98 -2.78 -16.60
C ALA A 216 14.55 -3.32 -16.71
N ARG A 217 13.90 -3.08 -17.86
CA ARG A 217 12.62 -3.72 -18.23
C ARG A 217 12.79 -4.89 -19.20
N GLN A 218 14.02 -5.11 -19.63
CA GLN A 218 14.41 -6.21 -20.49
C GLN A 218 15.70 -6.83 -19.96
N ALA A 219 15.73 -8.15 -19.90
CA ALA A 219 16.88 -8.95 -19.55
C ALA A 219 17.12 -9.93 -20.70
N GLN A 220 18.29 -9.85 -21.34
CA GLN A 220 18.69 -10.81 -22.36
C GLN A 220 19.78 -11.70 -21.77
N VAL A 221 19.53 -13.00 -21.76
CA VAL A 221 20.46 -14.01 -21.26
C VAL A 221 20.61 -15.09 -22.32
N ARG A 222 21.76 -15.75 -22.41
CA ARG A 222 21.91 -16.93 -23.27
C ARG A 222 21.75 -18.19 -22.45
N GLU A 223 21.38 -19.27 -23.12
CA GLU A 223 21.35 -20.58 -22.50
C GLU A 223 22.75 -20.93 -21.93
N GLY A 224 22.80 -21.29 -20.64
CA GLY A 224 24.03 -21.55 -19.88
C GLY A 224 24.71 -20.31 -19.27
N GLU A 225 24.22 -19.10 -19.53
CA GLU A 225 24.71 -17.85 -18.94
C GLU A 225 23.80 -17.37 -17.79
N THR A 226 24.30 -16.41 -17.01
CA THR A 226 23.55 -15.78 -15.92
C THR A 226 23.58 -14.26 -16.03
N LEU A 227 22.56 -13.61 -15.48
CA LEU A 227 22.45 -12.15 -15.37
C LEU A 227 22.02 -11.78 -13.95
N GLU A 228 22.80 -10.93 -13.29
CA GLU A 228 22.48 -10.45 -11.95
C GLU A 228 21.58 -9.22 -12.00
N LEU A 229 20.40 -9.29 -11.38
CA LEU A 229 19.52 -8.14 -11.18
C LEU A 229 19.93 -7.41 -9.90
N LYS A 230 20.40 -6.17 -10.04
CA LYS A 230 20.77 -5.29 -8.92
C LYS A 230 19.73 -4.19 -8.75
N PRO A 231 18.59 -4.45 -8.10
CA PRO A 231 17.61 -3.42 -7.83
C PRO A 231 18.21 -2.38 -6.89
N VAL A 232 18.03 -1.10 -7.22
CA VAL A 232 18.29 -0.02 -6.28
C VAL A 232 17.14 -0.02 -5.28
N ILE A 233 17.44 -0.20 -4.00
CA ILE A 233 16.43 -0.13 -2.93
C ILE A 233 16.53 1.24 -2.26
N ALA A 234 15.42 1.99 -2.26
CA ALA A 234 15.34 3.26 -1.55
C ALA A 234 15.22 3.06 -0.04
N GLY A 235 15.73 4.04 0.69
CA GLY A 235 15.48 4.19 2.12
C GLY A 235 16.76 4.20 2.93
N ASN A 236 16.65 4.77 4.13
CA ASN A 236 17.68 4.64 5.15
C ASN A 236 17.62 3.23 5.75
N PHE A 237 18.71 2.85 6.42
CA PHE A 237 18.81 1.58 7.11
C PHE A 237 17.67 1.38 8.14
N PRO A 238 17.10 0.17 8.27
CA PRO A 238 17.36 -1.03 7.46
C PRO A 238 16.65 -1.00 6.10
N VAL A 239 17.35 -1.36 5.04
CA VAL A 239 16.77 -1.48 3.68
C VAL A 239 15.98 -2.78 3.53
N PHE A 240 14.92 -2.78 2.72
CA PHE A 240 14.17 -4.02 2.44
C PHE A 240 14.99 -5.01 1.61
N THR A 241 14.90 -6.29 1.94
CA THR A 241 15.52 -7.36 1.17
C THR A 241 14.74 -7.59 -0.12
N PRO A 242 15.39 -7.58 -1.30
CA PRO A 242 14.72 -7.90 -2.55
C PRO A 242 14.18 -9.34 -2.57
N VAL A 243 13.04 -9.52 -3.21
CA VAL A 243 12.44 -10.84 -3.49
C VAL A 243 12.11 -10.92 -4.97
N PHE A 244 12.40 -12.08 -5.58
CA PHE A 244 12.28 -12.25 -7.01
C PHE A 244 11.16 -13.22 -7.34
N GLY A 245 10.37 -12.90 -8.35
CA GLY A 245 9.37 -13.79 -8.92
C GLY A 245 9.70 -14.18 -10.35
N THR A 246 9.20 -15.31 -10.83
CA THR A 246 9.26 -15.69 -12.25
C THR A 246 8.00 -16.44 -12.67
N ASP A 247 7.54 -16.22 -13.90
CA ASP A 247 6.46 -16.99 -14.52
C ASP A 247 6.97 -18.23 -15.28
N SER A 248 8.28 -18.31 -15.51
CA SER A 248 8.90 -19.29 -16.39
C SER A 248 10.17 -19.89 -15.77
N PRO A 249 10.07 -20.58 -14.61
CA PRO A 249 11.23 -21.13 -13.89
C PRO A 249 12.01 -22.20 -14.67
N LYS A 250 11.47 -22.71 -15.79
CA LYS A 250 12.18 -23.62 -16.72
C LYS A 250 13.03 -22.86 -17.76
N VAL A 251 12.69 -21.61 -18.05
CA VAL A 251 13.34 -20.74 -19.03
C VAL A 251 14.35 -19.84 -18.32
N CYS A 252 13.86 -19.07 -17.34
CA CYS A 252 14.60 -18.07 -16.59
C CYS A 252 14.31 -18.19 -15.08
N PRO A 253 14.77 -19.27 -14.41
CA PRO A 253 14.75 -19.31 -12.96
C PRO A 253 15.57 -18.16 -12.38
N VAL A 254 15.15 -17.69 -11.21
CA VAL A 254 15.80 -16.59 -10.50
C VAL A 254 16.17 -17.04 -9.10
N SER A 255 17.43 -16.83 -8.72
CA SER A 255 17.92 -17.16 -7.39
C SER A 255 17.44 -16.14 -6.33
N PRO A 256 17.48 -16.49 -5.04
CA PRO A 256 17.28 -15.55 -3.93
C PRO A 256 18.10 -14.26 -4.01
N GLU A 257 19.29 -14.31 -4.60
CA GLU A 257 20.22 -13.19 -4.76
C GLU A 257 19.91 -12.35 -6.02
N GLY A 258 18.91 -12.72 -6.82
CA GLY A 258 18.52 -12.00 -8.03
C GLY A 258 19.29 -12.42 -9.28
N THR A 259 19.92 -13.60 -9.27
CA THR A 259 20.60 -14.12 -10.46
C THR A 259 19.59 -14.83 -11.36
N VAL A 260 19.36 -14.30 -12.56
CA VAL A 260 18.57 -14.91 -13.62
C VAL A 260 19.46 -15.86 -14.41
N GLU A 261 19.11 -17.15 -14.46
CA GLU A 261 19.85 -18.16 -15.23
C GLU A 261 19.12 -18.44 -16.56
N GLY A 262 19.83 -18.41 -17.69
CA GLY A 262 19.27 -18.84 -18.96
C GLY A 262 19.29 -20.36 -19.07
N LYS A 263 18.18 -21.05 -18.76
CA LYS A 263 18.11 -22.52 -18.81
C LYS A 263 17.60 -23.09 -20.12
N LEU A 264 16.64 -22.43 -20.74
CA LEU A 264 16.04 -22.87 -21.99
C LEU A 264 15.72 -21.65 -22.83
N ALA A 265 15.98 -21.70 -24.13
CA ALA A 265 15.58 -20.64 -25.04
C ALA A 265 14.06 -20.39 -24.96
N GLY A 266 13.66 -19.12 -24.84
CA GLY A 266 12.28 -18.74 -24.61
C GLY A 266 12.14 -17.34 -24.03
N ARG A 267 10.91 -16.99 -23.69
CA ARG A 267 10.58 -15.72 -23.04
C ARG A 267 9.91 -15.98 -21.71
N GLY A 268 10.09 -15.06 -20.78
CA GLY A 268 9.43 -15.08 -19.49
C GLY A 268 9.42 -13.70 -18.85
N THR A 269 8.83 -13.63 -17.68
CA THR A 269 8.72 -12.42 -16.87
C THR A 269 9.38 -12.68 -15.53
N VAL A 270 10.35 -11.84 -15.18
CA VAL A 270 10.90 -11.78 -13.82
C VAL A 270 10.24 -10.63 -13.09
N THR A 271 9.69 -10.88 -11.91
CA THR A 271 9.19 -9.84 -11.01
C THR A 271 10.28 -9.50 -10.00
N VAL A 272 10.54 -8.22 -9.77
CA VAL A 272 11.42 -7.75 -8.70
C VAL A 272 10.55 -7.05 -7.66
N ASN A 273 10.67 -7.47 -6.40
CA ASN A 273 9.89 -6.98 -5.28
C ASN A 273 10.80 -6.40 -4.19
N ALA A 274 10.34 -5.35 -3.53
CA ALA A 274 10.88 -4.89 -2.24
C ALA A 274 9.82 -4.04 -1.53
N GLY A 275 9.68 -4.19 -0.22
CA GLY A 275 8.59 -3.55 0.51
C GLY A 275 7.23 -4.00 -0.04
N TYR A 276 6.33 -3.07 -0.35
CA TYR A 276 5.07 -3.34 -1.07
C TYR A 276 5.17 -3.04 -2.57
N SER A 277 6.36 -2.72 -3.06
CA SER A 277 6.61 -2.32 -4.44
C SER A 277 7.06 -3.50 -5.29
N SER A 278 6.65 -3.51 -6.56
CA SER A 278 7.07 -4.51 -7.54
C SER A 278 7.21 -3.92 -8.94
N TYR A 279 8.06 -4.51 -9.78
CA TYR A 279 8.07 -4.27 -11.23
C TYR A 279 8.44 -5.53 -12.00
N MET A 280 8.07 -5.56 -13.28
CA MET A 280 8.35 -6.67 -14.19
C MET A 280 9.56 -6.37 -15.08
N VAL A 281 10.37 -7.40 -15.31
CA VAL A 281 11.49 -7.44 -16.27
C VAL A 281 11.16 -8.52 -17.30
N LYS A 282 11.06 -8.12 -18.57
CA LYS A 282 10.87 -9.09 -19.67
C LYS A 282 12.19 -9.82 -19.90
N ALA A 283 12.23 -11.10 -19.60
CA ALA A 283 13.39 -11.95 -19.83
C ALA A 283 13.29 -12.65 -21.18
N GLU A 284 14.34 -12.58 -21.98
CA GLU A 284 14.49 -13.35 -23.21
C GLU A 284 15.77 -14.18 -23.12
N VAL A 285 15.59 -15.50 -23.18
CA VAL A 285 16.70 -16.46 -23.22
C VAL A 285 16.90 -16.89 -24.66
N THR A 286 18.10 -16.67 -25.18
CA THR A 286 18.44 -16.98 -26.57
C THR A 286 19.29 -18.25 -26.67
N SER A 287 19.10 -19.03 -27.73
CA SER A 287 19.93 -20.20 -28.00
C SER A 287 21.40 -19.82 -28.22
N PRO A 288 22.36 -20.69 -27.88
CA PRO A 288 23.76 -20.44 -28.15
C PRO A 288 24.02 -20.27 -29.66
N LYS A 289 24.75 -19.23 -30.06
CA LYS A 289 25.26 -19.16 -31.45
C LYS A 289 26.29 -20.27 -31.65
N SER A 290 26.13 -21.10 -32.68
CA SER A 290 27.15 -22.11 -33.00
C SER A 290 28.49 -21.45 -33.32
N ARG A 291 29.52 -21.69 -32.50
CA ARG A 291 30.90 -22.05 -32.93
C ARG A 291 31.90 -22.22 -31.78
N LYS A 292 32.68 -23.30 -31.95
CA LYS A 292 34.04 -23.65 -31.47
C LYS A 292 34.40 -23.28 -30.03
N SER A 293 34.66 -24.36 -29.28
CA SER A 293 35.43 -24.45 -28.04
C SER A 293 36.33 -23.24 -27.77
N ALA A 294 35.86 -22.36 -26.88
CA ALA A 294 36.72 -21.46 -26.12
C ALA A 294 36.51 -21.82 -24.65
N SER A 295 37.60 -22.17 -23.97
CA SER A 295 37.62 -22.43 -22.53
C SER A 295 37.21 -21.15 -21.80
N ALA A 296 35.99 -21.12 -21.27
CA ALA A 296 35.56 -20.06 -20.37
C ALA A 296 36.20 -20.29 -18.99
N SER A 297 36.85 -19.26 -18.46
CA SER A 297 37.22 -19.21 -17.06
C SER A 297 35.93 -19.10 -16.24
N VAL A 298 35.65 -20.16 -15.49
CA VAL A 298 34.55 -20.18 -14.53
C VAL A 298 35.00 -19.36 -13.32
N SER A 299 34.50 -18.12 -13.19
CA SER A 299 34.52 -17.46 -11.88
C SER A 299 33.65 -18.30 -10.96
N GLY A 300 34.24 -18.87 -9.91
CA GLY A 300 33.59 -19.83 -9.02
C GLY A 300 32.31 -19.28 -8.42
N ALA A 301 31.17 -19.67 -8.98
CA ALA A 301 29.90 -19.59 -8.29
C ALA A 301 29.99 -20.56 -7.10
N VAL A 302 29.80 -20.03 -5.89
CA VAL A 302 29.65 -20.86 -4.69
C VAL A 302 28.41 -21.74 -4.92
N TYR A 303 28.62 -23.03 -5.12
CA TYR A 303 27.52 -23.98 -5.34
C TYR A 303 26.73 -24.13 -4.03
N GLN A 304 25.61 -23.42 -3.92
CA GLN A 304 24.60 -23.72 -2.90
C GLN A 304 23.75 -24.89 -3.40
N ALA A 305 23.55 -25.91 -2.55
CA ALA A 305 22.67 -27.02 -2.88
C ALA A 305 21.25 -26.49 -3.18
N PRO A 306 20.55 -27.04 -4.20
CA PRO A 306 19.21 -26.59 -4.54
C PRO A 306 18.25 -26.79 -3.36
N PRO A 307 17.23 -25.93 -3.20
CA PRO A 307 16.30 -26.02 -2.09
C PRO A 307 15.49 -27.33 -2.18
N THR A 308 15.22 -27.93 -1.02
CA THR A 308 14.48 -29.19 -0.88
C THR A 308 13.00 -28.90 -0.68
N GLU A 309 12.14 -29.64 -1.36
CA GLU A 309 10.69 -29.54 -1.23
C GLU A 309 10.18 -30.14 0.10
N TYR A 310 9.28 -29.43 0.77
CA TYR A 310 8.69 -29.87 2.04
C TYR A 310 7.37 -30.62 1.84
N ASN A 311 7.05 -31.51 2.80
CA ASN A 311 5.71 -32.06 2.94
C ASN A 311 4.77 -30.98 3.49
N LEU A 312 3.64 -30.78 2.83
CA LEU A 312 2.76 -29.65 3.09
C LEU A 312 1.42 -30.10 3.67
N VAL A 313 0.96 -29.38 4.68
CA VAL A 313 -0.45 -29.36 5.09
C VAL A 313 -0.95 -27.96 4.81
N TYR A 314 -2.08 -27.82 4.13
CA TYR A 314 -2.58 -26.51 3.74
C TYR A 314 -4.10 -26.41 3.87
N THR A 315 -4.58 -25.17 3.94
CA THR A 315 -5.99 -24.81 3.92
C THR A 315 -6.23 -23.77 2.83
N VAL A 316 -7.43 -23.75 2.25
CA VAL A 316 -7.85 -22.73 1.28
C VAL A 316 -9.00 -21.93 1.86
N LYS A 317 -8.86 -20.60 1.88
CA LYS A 317 -9.91 -19.65 2.27
C LYS A 317 -10.35 -18.84 1.05
N GLN A 318 -11.65 -18.67 0.88
CA GLN A 318 -12.23 -17.77 -0.13
C GLN A 318 -12.37 -16.35 0.44
N HIS A 319 -12.15 -15.34 -0.40
CA HIS A 319 -12.29 -13.94 0.00
C HIS A 319 -13.75 -13.50 0.13
N SER A 320 -14.63 -13.96 -0.77
CA SER A 320 -16.07 -13.72 -0.72
C SER A 320 -16.83 -15.04 -0.91
N PRO A 321 -16.95 -15.87 0.15
CA PRO A 321 -17.51 -17.22 0.05
C PRO A 321 -18.96 -17.22 -0.43
N ASP A 322 -19.27 -18.06 -1.41
CA ASP A 322 -20.61 -18.24 -1.95
C ASP A 322 -20.93 -19.74 -2.09
N THR A 323 -22.12 -20.16 -1.68
CA THR A 323 -22.47 -21.59 -1.66
C THR A 323 -22.70 -22.17 -3.06
N ALA A 324 -23.27 -21.41 -4.00
CA ALA A 324 -23.54 -21.90 -5.35
C ALA A 324 -22.23 -22.07 -6.15
N PHE A 325 -21.30 -21.12 -6.04
CA PHE A 325 -20.00 -21.24 -6.68
C PHE A 325 -19.18 -22.41 -6.09
N ARG A 326 -19.19 -22.61 -4.77
CA ARG A 326 -18.52 -23.77 -4.14
C ARG A 326 -19.07 -25.11 -4.62
N GLN A 327 -20.39 -25.24 -4.76
CA GLN A 327 -20.98 -26.46 -5.31
C GLN A 327 -20.55 -26.71 -6.76
N THR A 328 -20.40 -25.64 -7.55
CA THR A 328 -19.93 -25.71 -8.93
C THR A 328 -18.46 -26.14 -9.00
N GLU A 329 -17.60 -25.61 -8.13
CA GLU A 329 -16.20 -26.04 -7.99
C GLU A 329 -16.11 -27.54 -7.70
N SER A 330 -16.83 -28.02 -6.68
CA SER A 330 -16.81 -29.44 -6.27
C SER A 330 -17.37 -30.38 -7.33
N LYS A 331 -18.31 -29.91 -8.16
CA LYS A 331 -18.93 -30.73 -9.21
C LYS A 331 -18.07 -30.78 -10.48
N ASN A 332 -17.56 -29.63 -10.92
CA ASN A 332 -16.98 -29.52 -12.26
C ASN A 332 -15.48 -29.80 -12.28
N ASN A 333 -14.72 -29.31 -11.29
CA ASN A 333 -13.26 -29.48 -11.24
C ASN A 333 -12.77 -29.56 -9.79
N PRO A 334 -13.13 -30.61 -9.03
CA PRO A 334 -12.78 -30.74 -7.62
C PRO A 334 -11.28 -30.89 -7.35
N GLY A 335 -10.49 -31.21 -8.37
CA GLY A 335 -9.08 -31.58 -8.21
C GLY A 335 -8.90 -33.00 -7.68
N PRO A 336 -7.63 -33.43 -7.50
CA PRO A 336 -7.31 -34.73 -6.91
C PRO A 336 -7.60 -34.75 -5.39
N PRO A 337 -7.72 -35.93 -4.75
CA PRO A 337 -8.00 -36.04 -3.32
C PRO A 337 -6.96 -35.35 -2.41
N GLU A 338 -5.69 -35.34 -2.82
CA GLU A 338 -4.62 -34.63 -2.11
C GLU A 338 -4.61 -33.12 -2.40
N GLY A 339 -5.47 -32.66 -3.32
CA GLY A 339 -5.61 -31.27 -3.72
C GLY A 339 -4.38 -30.71 -4.42
N LEU A 340 -4.02 -29.46 -4.12
CA LEU A 340 -2.99 -28.71 -4.83
C LEU A 340 -1.57 -29.28 -4.66
N ILE A 341 -1.33 -30.08 -3.63
CA ILE A 341 -0.02 -30.70 -3.37
C ILE A 341 0.16 -32.04 -4.10
N SER A 342 -0.89 -32.53 -4.77
CA SER A 342 -0.82 -33.76 -5.55
C SER A 342 0.21 -33.63 -6.67
N LYS A 343 0.91 -34.73 -6.97
CA LYS A 343 1.82 -34.81 -8.14
C LYS A 343 1.06 -35.17 -9.43
N SER A 344 -0.25 -35.41 -9.34
CA SER A 344 -1.11 -35.66 -10.51
C SER A 344 -1.16 -34.44 -11.43
N ASP A 345 -1.37 -34.67 -12.73
CA ASP A 345 -1.64 -33.61 -13.70
C ASP A 345 -3.09 -33.06 -13.63
N THR A 346 -3.92 -33.57 -12.71
CA THR A 346 -5.31 -33.10 -12.52
C THR A 346 -5.37 -31.67 -11.99
N TRP A 347 -6.13 -30.81 -12.67
CA TRP A 347 -6.37 -29.43 -12.24
C TRP A 347 -7.42 -29.33 -11.13
N THR A 348 -7.19 -28.43 -10.17
CA THR A 348 -8.21 -27.98 -9.22
C THR A 348 -8.76 -26.66 -9.70
N GLY A 349 -10.08 -26.54 -9.88
CA GLY A 349 -10.72 -25.33 -10.38
C GLY A 349 -11.28 -24.45 -9.26
N PHE A 350 -11.01 -23.15 -9.33
CA PHE A 350 -11.56 -22.12 -8.47
C PHE A 350 -12.41 -21.17 -9.28
N LEU A 351 -13.62 -20.88 -8.81
CA LEU A 351 -14.59 -20.03 -9.48
C LEU A 351 -14.95 -18.82 -8.62
N ARG A 352 -14.72 -17.62 -9.16
CA ARG A 352 -15.13 -16.33 -8.56
C ARG A 352 -14.72 -16.22 -7.09
N GLN A 353 -15.60 -15.64 -6.26
CA GLN A 353 -15.39 -15.47 -4.81
C GLN A 353 -14.18 -14.59 -4.47
N GLN A 354 -13.86 -13.65 -5.38
CA GLN A 354 -12.82 -12.61 -5.35
C GLN A 354 -11.37 -13.10 -5.33
N GLY A 355 -11.08 -14.25 -4.71
CA GLY A 355 -9.73 -14.78 -4.64
C GLY A 355 -9.60 -15.92 -3.65
N ARG A 356 -8.40 -16.49 -3.56
CA ARG A 356 -8.06 -17.57 -2.63
C ARG A 356 -6.84 -17.20 -1.82
N ASP A 357 -6.88 -17.51 -0.52
CA ASP A 357 -5.72 -17.59 0.35
C ASP A 357 -5.42 -19.07 0.62
N ILE A 358 -4.28 -19.55 0.13
CA ILE A 358 -3.71 -20.85 0.46
C ILE A 358 -2.75 -20.64 1.62
N THR A 359 -3.07 -21.18 2.80
CA THR A 359 -2.18 -21.13 3.96
C THR A 359 -1.60 -22.51 4.21
N VAL A 360 -0.28 -22.61 4.15
CA VAL A 360 0.52 -23.81 4.45
C VAL A 360 1.02 -23.73 5.89
N ASP A 361 0.93 -24.84 6.64
CA ASP A 361 1.53 -25.02 7.97
C ASP A 361 2.59 -26.12 7.90
N LEU A 362 3.87 -25.72 7.97
CA LEU A 362 5.04 -26.59 7.99
C LEU A 362 5.23 -27.33 9.32
N LYS A 363 4.31 -27.13 10.29
CA LYS A 363 4.28 -27.69 11.65
C LYS A 363 5.37 -27.15 12.58
N THR A 364 6.56 -26.88 12.07
CA THR A 364 7.65 -26.23 12.80
C THR A 364 8.28 -25.15 11.95
N ALA A 365 8.71 -24.06 12.58
CA ALA A 365 9.48 -23.02 11.92
C ALA A 365 10.77 -23.60 11.35
N ARG A 366 11.07 -23.28 10.09
CA ARG A 366 12.26 -23.74 9.36
C ARG A 366 12.57 -22.79 8.21
N PRO A 367 13.80 -22.80 7.66
CA PRO A 367 14.15 -21.93 6.53
C PRO A 367 13.32 -22.25 5.30
N VAL A 368 12.67 -21.24 4.72
CA VAL A 368 11.93 -21.30 3.45
C VAL A 368 12.56 -20.29 2.50
N SER A 369 12.74 -20.65 1.23
CA SER A 369 13.38 -19.78 0.23
C SER A 369 12.68 -19.77 -1.13
N GLU A 370 11.73 -20.67 -1.37
CA GLU A 370 10.98 -20.74 -2.62
C GLU A 370 9.54 -21.18 -2.37
N ILE A 371 8.58 -20.53 -3.05
CA ILE A 371 7.16 -20.92 -3.06
C ILE A 371 6.63 -20.83 -4.49
N SER A 372 5.86 -21.82 -4.93
CA SER A 372 5.32 -21.84 -6.29
C SER A 372 3.96 -22.51 -6.40
N LEU A 373 3.23 -22.14 -7.45
CA LEU A 373 1.96 -22.73 -7.84
C LEU A 373 1.82 -22.68 -9.37
N GLU A 374 1.39 -23.78 -9.98
CA GLU A 374 1.18 -23.88 -11.42
C GLU A 374 -0.28 -23.58 -11.77
N PHE A 375 -0.50 -22.83 -12.85
CA PHE A 375 -1.79 -22.41 -13.35
C PHE A 375 -1.93 -22.70 -14.85
N MET A 376 -3.18 -22.70 -15.33
CA MET A 376 -3.52 -22.83 -16.75
C MET A 376 -4.41 -21.69 -17.24
N GLN A 377 -4.19 -21.27 -18.48
CA GLN A 377 -5.12 -20.49 -19.29
C GLN A 377 -5.68 -21.33 -20.43
N ASN A 378 -6.99 -21.25 -20.65
CA ASN A 378 -7.65 -21.70 -21.85
C ASN A 378 -8.89 -20.80 -22.06
N PRO A 379 -8.81 -19.78 -22.94
CA PRO A 379 -9.91 -18.83 -23.13
C PRO A 379 -11.18 -19.49 -23.67
N GLU A 380 -11.07 -20.59 -24.41
CA GLU A 380 -12.20 -21.35 -24.94
C GLU A 380 -13.04 -21.99 -23.82
N TRP A 381 -12.41 -22.27 -22.68
CA TRP A 381 -13.08 -22.83 -21.49
C TRP A 381 -13.44 -21.77 -20.45
N GLY A 382 -13.16 -20.49 -20.75
CA GLY A 382 -13.31 -19.40 -19.79
C GLY A 382 -12.37 -19.49 -18.59
N VAL A 383 -11.24 -20.18 -18.74
CA VAL A 383 -10.21 -20.34 -17.71
C VAL A 383 -9.07 -19.36 -17.99
N PHE A 384 -8.77 -18.49 -17.02
CA PHE A 384 -7.74 -17.46 -17.17
C PHE A 384 -6.72 -17.55 -16.04
N LEU A 385 -5.49 -17.13 -16.33
CA LEU A 385 -4.46 -16.99 -15.30
C LEU A 385 -4.89 -15.92 -14.29
N PRO A 386 -4.58 -16.10 -13.00
CA PRO A 386 -4.70 -15.02 -12.04
C PRO A 386 -3.67 -13.94 -12.39
N GLY A 387 -4.02 -12.67 -12.22
CA GLY A 387 -3.10 -11.56 -12.54
C GLY A 387 -1.78 -11.61 -11.77
N TYR A 388 -1.71 -12.32 -10.64
CA TYR A 388 -0.51 -12.57 -9.84
C TYR A 388 -0.73 -13.71 -8.84
N ILE A 389 0.37 -14.20 -8.25
CA ILE A 389 0.36 -14.70 -6.86
C ILE A 389 1.05 -13.68 -5.95
N LYS A 390 0.55 -13.55 -4.72
CA LYS A 390 1.17 -12.78 -3.63
C LYS A 390 1.65 -13.77 -2.57
N GLY A 391 2.91 -13.63 -2.14
CA GLY A 391 3.51 -14.45 -1.09
C GLY A 391 3.62 -13.73 0.24
N GLU A 392 3.33 -14.43 1.33
CA GLU A 392 3.51 -13.96 2.70
C GLU A 392 4.02 -15.10 3.60
N VAL A 393 4.78 -14.76 4.64
CA VAL A 393 5.37 -15.72 5.58
C VAL A 393 5.13 -15.31 7.02
N SER A 394 5.06 -16.29 7.92
CA SER A 394 4.98 -16.07 9.35
C SER A 394 5.63 -17.21 10.14
N ALA A 395 6.33 -16.86 11.22
CA ALA A 395 6.89 -17.84 12.16
C ALA A 395 5.85 -18.30 13.20
N ASP A 396 4.90 -17.43 13.56
CA ASP A 396 3.98 -17.61 14.69
C ASP A 396 2.49 -17.67 14.27
N GLY A 397 2.17 -17.35 13.02
CA GLY A 397 0.81 -17.28 12.49
C GLY A 397 0.07 -16.00 12.85
N LEU A 398 0.71 -15.10 13.61
CA LEU A 398 0.17 -13.82 14.09
C LEU A 398 0.81 -12.65 13.34
N SER A 399 2.14 -12.56 13.40
CA SER A 399 2.93 -11.58 12.67
C SER A 399 3.23 -12.11 11.27
N TRP A 400 2.64 -11.49 10.25
CA TRP A 400 2.86 -11.85 8.86
C TRP A 400 3.78 -10.84 8.16
N TYR A 401 4.57 -11.31 7.20
CA TYR A 401 5.46 -10.47 6.40
C TYR A 401 5.28 -10.74 4.90
N HIS A 402 5.28 -9.68 4.12
CA HIS A 402 5.05 -9.66 2.69
C HIS A 402 6.34 -9.99 1.92
N LEU A 403 6.28 -11.04 1.10
CA LEU A 403 7.36 -11.42 0.20
C LEU A 403 7.28 -10.68 -1.15
N GLY A 404 6.09 -10.24 -1.57
CA GLY A 404 5.90 -9.65 -2.88
C GLY A 404 4.97 -10.47 -3.77
N TYR A 405 5.08 -10.20 -5.06
CA TYR A 405 4.25 -10.76 -6.12
C TYR A 405 5.09 -11.52 -7.14
N ALA A 406 4.48 -12.50 -7.79
CA ALA A 406 4.94 -13.02 -9.07
C ALA A 406 3.84 -12.78 -10.11
N TYR A 407 4.15 -11.95 -11.10
CA TYR A 407 3.29 -11.63 -12.25
C TYR A 407 3.67 -12.49 -13.46
N HIS A 408 2.78 -12.52 -14.46
CA HIS A 408 3.03 -13.14 -15.77
C HIS A 408 2.85 -12.14 -16.92
N GLY A 409 3.50 -12.43 -18.04
CA GLY A 409 3.38 -11.68 -19.29
C GLY A 409 2.32 -12.20 -20.27
N VAL A 410 1.67 -13.33 -19.96
CA VAL A 410 0.69 -13.99 -20.84
C VAL A 410 -0.55 -13.13 -21.06
N SER A 411 -0.95 -12.97 -22.32
CA SER A 411 -2.13 -12.19 -22.70
C SER A 411 -3.42 -13.00 -22.48
N PRO A 412 -4.49 -12.43 -21.92
CA PRO A 412 -5.80 -13.11 -21.85
C PRO A 412 -6.38 -13.48 -23.22
N ALA A 413 -5.91 -12.82 -24.30
CA ALA A 413 -6.33 -13.10 -25.67
C ALA A 413 -5.47 -14.15 -26.37
N GLU A 414 -4.44 -14.69 -25.71
CA GLU A 414 -3.57 -15.72 -26.28
C GLU A 414 -4.38 -17.01 -26.52
N PRO A 415 -4.47 -17.48 -27.78
CA PRO A 415 -5.31 -18.64 -28.12
C PRO A 415 -4.69 -19.95 -27.61
N GLY A 416 -5.54 -20.93 -27.32
CA GLY A 416 -5.11 -22.26 -26.88
C GLY A 416 -4.75 -22.33 -25.40
N GLU A 417 -4.10 -23.45 -25.03
CA GLU A 417 -3.71 -23.73 -23.65
C GLU A 417 -2.32 -23.17 -23.33
N SER A 418 -2.22 -22.39 -22.25
CA SER A 418 -0.94 -21.94 -21.69
C SER A 418 -0.78 -22.42 -20.25
N LYS A 419 0.41 -22.86 -19.86
CA LYS A 419 0.75 -23.28 -18.49
C LYS A 419 1.84 -22.39 -17.93
N VAL A 420 1.60 -21.86 -16.75
CA VAL A 420 2.50 -20.91 -16.09
C VAL A 420 2.74 -21.35 -14.66
N SER A 421 4.00 -21.44 -14.27
CA SER A 421 4.39 -21.68 -12.88
C SER A 421 4.85 -20.37 -12.26
N LEU A 422 3.98 -19.75 -11.49
CA LEU A 422 4.35 -18.55 -10.75
C LEU A 422 5.16 -18.95 -9.53
N THR A 423 6.40 -18.46 -9.45
CA THR A 423 7.37 -18.83 -8.42
C THR A 423 7.92 -17.57 -7.77
N LEU A 424 8.07 -17.58 -6.44
CA LEU A 424 8.78 -16.57 -5.66
C LEU A 424 10.03 -17.21 -5.05
N SER A 425 11.18 -16.58 -5.25
CA SER A 425 12.50 -16.94 -4.71
C SER A 425 13.02 -15.79 -3.83
N PHE A 426 13.46 -16.12 -2.62
CA PHE A 426 13.86 -15.12 -1.63
C PHE A 426 14.95 -15.63 -0.71
N THR A 427 15.70 -14.70 -0.11
CA THR A 427 16.67 -15.03 0.95
C THR A 427 15.98 -15.90 2.00
N PRO A 428 16.57 -17.02 2.47
CA PRO A 428 15.89 -17.92 3.37
C PRO A 428 15.29 -17.21 4.59
N VAL A 429 14.02 -17.47 4.88
CA VAL A 429 13.31 -16.94 6.05
C VAL A 429 12.84 -18.09 6.91
N ASN A 430 13.09 -18.03 8.22
CA ASN A 430 12.51 -19.01 9.14
C ASN A 430 11.01 -18.78 9.27
N ALA A 431 10.22 -19.67 8.68
CA ALA A 431 8.77 -19.59 8.68
C ALA A 431 8.16 -20.93 9.08
N ARG A 432 7.04 -20.89 9.79
CA ARG A 432 6.16 -22.04 9.99
C ARG A 432 4.99 -21.99 9.01
N TYR A 433 4.48 -20.79 8.75
CA TYR A 433 3.36 -20.56 7.88
C TYR A 433 3.79 -19.82 6.62
N VAL A 434 3.23 -20.25 5.49
CA VAL A 434 3.34 -19.59 4.19
C VAL A 434 1.94 -19.34 3.69
N ARG A 435 1.66 -18.13 3.20
CA ARG A 435 0.38 -17.80 2.56
C ARG A 435 0.60 -17.36 1.12
N LEU A 436 -0.12 -17.99 0.21
CA LEU A 436 -0.21 -17.62 -1.19
C LEU A 436 -1.61 -17.09 -1.47
N THR A 437 -1.71 -15.88 -1.99
CA THR A 437 -2.97 -15.25 -2.39
C THR A 437 -3.02 -15.03 -3.89
N PHE A 438 -4.13 -15.35 -4.53
CA PHE A 438 -4.36 -15.01 -5.94
C PHE A 438 -5.82 -14.62 -6.21
N PRO A 439 -6.06 -13.64 -7.11
CA PRO A 439 -7.41 -13.23 -7.50
C PRO A 439 -8.08 -14.30 -8.35
N VAL A 440 -9.41 -14.36 -8.25
CA VAL A 440 -10.24 -15.28 -9.04
C VAL A 440 -11.44 -14.52 -9.61
N ASP A 441 -11.28 -13.96 -10.81
CA ASP A 441 -12.32 -13.20 -11.52
C ASP A 441 -13.40 -14.12 -12.10
N ILE A 442 -12.97 -15.23 -12.70
CA ILE A 442 -13.83 -16.27 -13.28
C ILE A 442 -13.30 -17.66 -12.89
N TRP A 443 -12.97 -18.54 -13.82
CA TRP A 443 -12.26 -19.79 -13.53
C TRP A 443 -10.76 -19.56 -13.51
N VAL A 444 -10.13 -20.00 -12.43
CA VAL A 444 -8.68 -20.14 -12.29
C VAL A 444 -8.40 -21.61 -11.96
N PHE A 445 -7.56 -22.26 -12.75
CA PHE A 445 -7.16 -23.65 -12.51
C PHE A 445 -5.74 -23.67 -11.96
N ALA A 446 -5.52 -24.42 -10.87
CA ALA A 446 -4.20 -24.53 -10.25
C ALA A 446 -3.86 -25.97 -9.81
N ARG A 447 -2.56 -26.23 -9.69
CA ARG A 447 -1.98 -27.49 -9.18
C ARG A 447 -0.51 -27.29 -8.78
N HIS A 448 0.09 -28.34 -8.22
CA HIS A 448 1.52 -28.42 -7.91
C HIS A 448 2.02 -27.29 -6.99
N LEU A 449 1.28 -27.04 -5.90
CA LEU A 449 1.73 -26.19 -4.80
C LEU A 449 3.05 -26.74 -4.24
N SER A 450 4.10 -25.91 -4.25
CA SER A 450 5.41 -26.26 -3.72
C SER A 450 5.92 -25.20 -2.75
N VAL A 451 6.54 -25.64 -1.66
CA VAL A 451 7.29 -24.80 -0.72
C VAL A 451 8.63 -25.49 -0.48
N ARG A 452 9.72 -24.77 -0.69
CA ARG A 452 11.08 -25.31 -0.58
C ARG A 452 11.99 -24.47 0.31
N GLY A 453 13.01 -25.11 0.85
CA GLY A 453 14.03 -24.48 1.68
C GLY A 453 15.19 -25.43 1.96
N GLY A 454 16.07 -25.08 2.89
CA GLY A 454 17.16 -25.98 3.30
C GLY A 454 18.25 -25.28 4.09
N ALA A 455 18.97 -24.37 3.45
CA ALA A 455 20.01 -23.60 4.11
C ALA A 455 19.41 -22.49 4.99
N ALA A 456 19.99 -22.30 6.18
CA ALA A 456 19.71 -21.13 7.00
C ALA A 456 20.26 -19.86 6.33
N ALA A 457 19.63 -18.72 6.60
CA ALA A 457 20.09 -17.45 6.08
C ALA A 457 21.45 -17.08 6.69
N ALA A 458 22.37 -16.59 5.85
CA ALA A 458 23.64 -16.02 6.33
C ALA A 458 23.46 -14.64 6.98
N SER A 459 22.40 -13.91 6.59
CA SER A 459 22.04 -12.57 7.08
C SER A 459 20.53 -12.47 7.24
N PRO A 460 20.02 -11.62 8.14
CA PRO A 460 18.58 -11.45 8.31
C PRO A 460 17.95 -10.78 7.10
N ALA A 461 16.83 -11.35 6.63
CA ALA A 461 15.97 -10.69 5.66
C ALA A 461 15.16 -9.58 6.35
N VAL A 462 14.85 -8.51 5.63
CA VAL A 462 14.00 -7.42 6.09
C VAL A 462 12.81 -7.31 5.15
N LEU A 463 11.63 -7.69 5.63
CA LEU A 463 10.39 -7.79 4.84
C LEU A 463 9.33 -6.82 5.36
N ALA A 464 8.48 -6.27 4.50
CA ALA A 464 7.39 -5.41 4.97
C ALA A 464 6.36 -6.23 5.75
N CYS A 465 5.80 -5.70 6.84
CA CYS A 465 4.72 -6.37 7.57
C CYS A 465 3.50 -6.57 6.66
N ALA A 466 2.92 -7.76 6.65
CA ALA A 466 1.74 -8.07 5.86
C ALA A 466 0.49 -7.62 6.63
N GLY A 467 0.04 -6.39 6.38
CA GLY A 467 -1.03 -5.78 7.17
C GLY A 467 -1.30 -4.33 6.79
N GLY A 468 -1.76 -4.15 5.55
CA GLY A 468 -2.20 -2.86 5.01
C GLY A 468 -3.49 -2.88 4.17
N ASP A 469 -4.10 -4.04 3.90
CA ASP A 469 -5.40 -4.11 3.19
C ASP A 469 -6.58 -4.51 4.10
N SER A 470 -6.31 -4.88 5.36
CA SER A 470 -7.32 -5.27 6.33
C SER A 470 -7.01 -4.70 7.71
N SER A 471 -6.97 -3.36 7.80
CA SER A 471 -7.10 -2.55 9.03
C SER A 471 -6.65 -1.11 8.78
N MET A 472 -7.28 -0.42 7.82
CA MET A 472 -7.93 0.84 8.22
C MET A 472 -9.33 0.42 8.66
N ALA A 473 -9.42 -0.16 9.86
CA ALA A 473 -10.70 -0.46 10.45
C ALA A 473 -11.42 0.87 10.66
N GLY A 474 -12.42 1.15 9.82
CA GLY A 474 -13.55 2.02 10.15
C GLY A 474 -13.61 3.40 9.52
N ASN A 475 -12.50 4.03 9.15
CA ASN A 475 -12.52 5.47 8.82
C ASN A 475 -12.27 5.76 7.34
N TYR A 476 -12.96 6.78 6.82
CA TYR A 476 -12.72 7.32 5.48
C TYR A 476 -11.38 8.05 5.40
N MET A 477 -10.93 8.35 4.18
CA MET A 477 -9.73 9.14 3.94
C MET A 477 -9.76 10.45 4.74
N GLN A 478 -8.66 10.74 5.41
CA GLN A 478 -8.38 12.02 6.04
C GLN A 478 -7.00 12.49 5.59
N VAL A 479 -6.96 13.59 4.85
CA VAL A 479 -5.74 14.25 4.41
C VAL A 479 -5.51 15.46 5.31
N PRO A 480 -4.42 15.51 6.08
CA PRO A 480 -4.17 16.62 7.00
C PRO A 480 -4.24 17.97 6.29
N ASN A 481 -5.05 18.88 6.85
CA ASN A 481 -5.29 20.23 6.32
C ASN A 481 -5.96 20.27 4.93
N MET A 482 -6.61 19.20 4.48
CA MET A 482 -7.33 19.14 3.20
C MET A 482 -8.62 18.36 3.43
N ASN A 483 -9.74 19.05 3.51
CA ASN A 483 -11.04 18.46 3.79
C ASN A 483 -11.94 18.47 2.55
N ASP A 484 -11.88 19.54 1.74
CA ASP A 484 -12.89 19.78 0.71
C ASP A 484 -12.26 20.17 -0.63
N ILE A 485 -12.10 19.16 -1.48
CA ILE A 485 -11.46 19.26 -2.79
C ILE A 485 -12.52 19.54 -3.86
N LEU A 486 -12.59 20.77 -4.37
CA LEU A 486 -13.48 21.13 -5.47
C LEU A 486 -12.85 20.80 -6.82
N LEU A 487 -13.58 20.07 -7.68
CA LEU A 487 -13.19 19.82 -9.07
C LEU A 487 -13.49 21.05 -9.93
N VAL A 488 -12.48 21.57 -10.61
CA VAL A 488 -12.50 22.77 -11.44
C VAL A 488 -12.04 22.43 -12.85
N TYR A 489 -12.99 22.29 -13.77
CA TYR A 489 -12.70 22.01 -15.18
C TYR A 489 -12.40 23.30 -15.96
N THR A 490 -11.34 23.29 -16.76
CA THR A 490 -10.84 24.44 -17.55
C THR A 490 -10.43 24.03 -18.97
N GLY A 491 -10.18 25.01 -19.86
CA GLY A 491 -9.47 24.76 -21.12
C GLY A 491 -10.31 24.55 -22.40
N ASP A 492 -11.62 24.77 -22.39
CA ASP A 492 -12.42 24.80 -23.63
C ASP A 492 -12.45 26.20 -24.27
N LYS A 493 -12.71 26.28 -25.57
CA LYS A 493 -12.79 27.52 -26.38
C LYS A 493 -14.05 28.37 -26.10
N SER A 494 -14.88 28.01 -25.13
CA SER A 494 -16.11 28.74 -24.79
C SER A 494 -15.93 29.64 -23.56
N ASP A 495 -16.38 30.90 -23.64
CA ASP A 495 -16.30 31.89 -22.54
C ASP A 495 -16.94 31.40 -21.23
N SER A 496 -17.87 30.44 -21.31
CA SER A 496 -18.55 29.87 -20.15
C SER A 496 -17.63 29.15 -19.15
N GLN A 497 -16.44 28.73 -19.58
CA GLN A 497 -15.49 27.91 -18.81
C GLN A 497 -14.23 28.68 -18.37
N THR A 498 -14.17 29.97 -18.71
CA THR A 498 -13.20 30.88 -18.13
C THR A 498 -13.71 31.35 -16.77
N LEU A 499 -12.94 31.07 -15.72
CA LEU A 499 -13.23 31.55 -14.37
C LEU A 499 -12.40 32.81 -14.09
N ALA A 500 -13.11 33.87 -13.74
CA ALA A 500 -12.54 35.14 -13.29
C ALA A 500 -12.46 35.17 -11.75
N PRO A 501 -11.71 36.12 -11.14
CA PRO A 501 -11.58 36.21 -9.68
C PRO A 501 -12.93 36.28 -8.94
N ALA A 502 -13.92 36.96 -9.54
CA ALA A 502 -15.26 37.08 -8.98
C ALA A 502 -16.02 35.75 -8.93
N ASP A 503 -15.71 34.81 -9.82
CA ASP A 503 -16.34 33.48 -9.86
C ASP A 503 -15.72 32.54 -8.83
N PHE A 504 -14.42 32.68 -8.55
CA PHE A 504 -13.75 31.92 -7.48
C PHE A 504 -14.08 32.41 -6.08
N LEU A 505 -14.38 33.70 -5.90
CA LEU A 505 -14.63 34.27 -4.57
C LEU A 505 -15.68 33.49 -3.73
N PRO A 506 -16.88 33.14 -4.24
CA PRO A 506 -17.84 32.31 -3.49
C PRO A 506 -17.41 30.84 -3.33
N LEU A 507 -16.40 30.37 -4.08
CA LEU A 507 -15.88 29.00 -4.01
C LEU A 507 -14.76 28.86 -2.98
N VAL A 508 -13.98 29.91 -2.72
CA VAL A 508 -12.95 29.91 -1.66
C VAL A 508 -13.51 30.38 -0.31
N GLY A 509 -14.44 31.34 -0.34
CA GLY A 509 -15.04 31.92 0.85
C GLY A 509 -16.55 31.91 0.81
N TYR A 510 -17.18 31.48 1.91
CA TYR A 510 -18.63 31.49 2.03
C TYR A 510 -19.15 32.93 2.14
N GLN A 511 -19.95 33.34 1.15
CA GLN A 511 -20.61 34.66 1.10
C GLN A 511 -22.02 34.55 1.67
N ASP A 512 -22.30 35.19 2.80
CA ASP A 512 -23.65 35.26 3.35
C ASP A 512 -24.61 36.10 2.48
N SER A 513 -25.88 36.20 2.87
CA SER A 513 -26.88 36.97 2.13
C SER A 513 -26.60 38.48 2.07
N THR A 514 -25.68 38.99 2.91
CA THR A 514 -25.22 40.38 2.89
C THR A 514 -23.96 40.57 2.03
N GLY A 515 -23.40 39.48 1.51
CA GLY A 515 -22.16 39.47 0.72
C GLY A 515 -20.89 39.44 1.58
N LYS A 516 -21.01 39.29 2.90
CA LYS A 516 -19.86 39.19 3.82
C LYS A 516 -19.28 37.77 3.77
N ILE A 517 -17.95 37.69 3.78
CA ILE A 517 -17.23 36.42 3.92
C ILE A 517 -17.24 36.00 5.38
N SER A 518 -17.89 34.89 5.71
CA SER A 518 -18.04 34.42 7.10
C SER A 518 -17.34 33.08 7.40
N GLY A 519 -16.75 32.45 6.39
CA GLY A 519 -15.98 31.22 6.53
C GLY A 519 -15.33 30.80 5.21
N ARG A 520 -14.61 29.68 5.23
CA ARG A 520 -14.09 29.04 4.02
C ARG A 520 -15.15 28.14 3.39
N MET A 521 -15.26 28.17 2.07
CA MET A 521 -16.19 27.29 1.36
C MET A 521 -15.48 25.98 0.99
N PHE A 522 -14.55 25.99 0.04
CA PHE A 522 -13.66 24.86 -0.24
C PHE A 522 -12.25 25.16 0.22
N ASP A 523 -11.45 24.11 0.48
CA ASP A 523 -10.08 24.28 0.96
C ASP A 523 -8.96 23.83 0.03
N THR A 524 -9.37 23.26 -1.10
CA THR A 524 -8.51 22.72 -2.14
C THR A 524 -9.22 22.79 -3.49
N MET A 525 -8.50 23.17 -4.54
CA MET A 525 -8.99 23.25 -5.91
C MET A 525 -8.23 22.26 -6.80
N LEU A 526 -8.94 21.28 -7.38
CA LEU A 526 -8.39 20.34 -8.34
C LEU A 526 -8.69 20.83 -9.76
N PHE A 527 -7.67 21.28 -10.50
CA PHE A 527 -7.82 21.74 -11.88
C PHE A 527 -7.70 20.59 -12.86
N LEU A 528 -8.69 20.43 -13.73
CA LEU A 528 -8.78 19.39 -14.74
C LEU A 528 -9.00 20.00 -16.14
N PRO A 529 -8.45 19.41 -17.20
CA PRO A 529 -8.86 19.78 -18.56
C PRO A 529 -10.31 19.33 -18.81
N TYR A 530 -11.02 20.07 -19.66
CA TYR A 530 -12.33 19.64 -20.14
C TYR A 530 -12.24 18.32 -20.92
N TYR A 531 -13.34 17.55 -20.90
CA TYR A 531 -13.40 16.21 -21.47
C TYR A 531 -12.91 16.17 -22.93
N GLY A 532 -11.99 15.23 -23.19
CA GLY A 532 -11.62 14.86 -24.55
C GLY A 532 -10.62 15.79 -25.23
N ILE A 533 -9.78 16.53 -24.48
CA ILE A 533 -8.64 17.21 -25.11
C ILE A 533 -7.78 16.17 -25.86
N PRO A 534 -7.49 16.38 -27.16
CA PRO A 534 -6.66 15.44 -27.93
C PRO A 534 -5.31 15.20 -27.26
N ALA A 535 -4.84 13.94 -27.30
CA ALA A 535 -3.52 13.56 -26.80
C ALA A 535 -2.41 13.97 -27.78
N THR A 536 -2.32 15.26 -28.09
CA THR A 536 -1.30 15.85 -28.97
C THR A 536 -0.52 16.92 -28.23
N ARG A 537 0.76 17.07 -28.58
CA ARG A 537 1.63 18.08 -27.95
C ARG A 537 1.05 19.49 -28.04
N ASP A 538 0.49 19.86 -29.19
CA ASP A 538 -0.10 21.19 -29.42
C ASP A 538 -1.36 21.42 -28.56
N SER A 539 -2.25 20.42 -28.48
CA SER A 539 -3.46 20.55 -27.65
C SER A 539 -3.12 20.66 -26.17
N TRP A 540 -2.12 19.93 -25.71
CA TRP A 540 -1.67 19.97 -24.33
C TRP A 540 -0.91 21.26 -24.00
N ALA A 541 -0.12 21.79 -24.92
CA ALA A 541 0.51 23.10 -24.79
C ALA A 541 -0.54 24.22 -24.70
N ALA A 542 -1.55 24.21 -25.56
CA ALA A 542 -2.64 25.18 -25.55
C ALA A 542 -3.43 25.15 -24.23
N TYR A 543 -3.66 23.96 -23.66
CA TYR A 543 -4.28 23.83 -22.35
C TYR A 543 -3.41 24.47 -21.24
N LEU A 544 -2.09 24.21 -21.24
CA LEU A 544 -1.16 24.84 -20.30
C LEU A 544 -1.08 26.36 -20.47
N GLU A 545 -1.24 26.88 -21.68
CA GLU A 545 -1.34 28.32 -21.94
C GLU A 545 -2.62 28.92 -21.34
N ASP A 546 -3.77 28.24 -21.50
CA ASP A 546 -5.03 28.67 -20.88
C ASP A 546 -4.96 28.66 -19.35
N LEU A 547 -4.45 27.57 -18.78
CA LEU A 547 -4.41 27.32 -17.34
C LEU A 547 -3.57 28.36 -16.58
N PHE A 548 -2.46 28.82 -17.17
CA PHE A 548 -1.52 29.78 -16.58
C PHE A 548 -1.68 31.21 -17.11
N ALA A 549 -2.67 31.48 -17.96
CA ALA A 549 -2.88 32.82 -18.48
C ALA A 549 -3.26 33.82 -17.38
N THR A 550 -2.85 35.07 -17.59
CA THR A 550 -3.17 36.18 -16.67
C THR A 550 -4.68 36.46 -16.63
N GLY A 551 -5.19 36.79 -15.44
CA GLY A 551 -6.59 37.19 -15.23
C GLY A 551 -7.64 36.07 -15.33
N LYS A 552 -7.23 34.82 -15.55
CA LYS A 552 -8.13 33.66 -15.57
C LYS A 552 -7.54 32.45 -14.85
N GLN A 553 -8.38 31.45 -14.60
CA GLN A 553 -8.01 30.14 -14.05
C GLN A 553 -7.11 30.26 -12.79
N LEU A 554 -5.85 29.79 -12.81
CA LEU A 554 -4.97 29.84 -11.64
C LEU A 554 -4.65 31.26 -11.18
N ALA A 555 -4.39 32.19 -12.11
CA ALA A 555 -4.15 33.59 -11.75
C ALA A 555 -5.39 34.24 -11.15
N ALA A 556 -6.58 33.89 -11.65
CA ALA A 556 -7.84 34.35 -11.08
C ALA A 556 -8.12 33.78 -9.68
N LEU A 557 -7.74 32.51 -9.43
CA LEU A 557 -7.84 31.90 -8.11
C LEU A 557 -6.90 32.59 -7.11
N ASP A 558 -5.63 32.85 -7.47
CA ASP A 558 -4.67 33.55 -6.61
C ASP A 558 -5.21 34.93 -6.17
N GLU A 559 -5.78 35.69 -7.11
CA GLU A 559 -6.42 36.97 -6.83
C GLU A 559 -7.66 36.84 -5.94
N ALA A 560 -8.50 35.83 -6.18
CA ALA A 560 -9.70 35.59 -5.38
C ALA A 560 -9.36 35.26 -3.92
N VAL A 561 -8.31 34.47 -3.67
CA VAL A 561 -7.83 34.14 -2.31
C VAL A 561 -7.26 35.38 -1.63
N SER A 562 -6.47 36.19 -2.35
CA SER A 562 -5.99 37.49 -1.85
C SER A 562 -7.14 38.42 -1.44
N ARG A 563 -8.18 38.49 -2.26
CA ARG A 563 -9.39 39.27 -1.99
C ARG A 563 -10.16 38.72 -0.80
N MET A 564 -10.34 37.40 -0.70
CA MET A 564 -10.98 36.75 0.44
C MET A 564 -10.24 37.06 1.75
N ASN A 565 -8.92 36.91 1.78
CA ASN A 565 -8.08 37.26 2.93
C ASN A 565 -8.27 38.71 3.35
N SER A 566 -8.27 39.64 2.39
CA SER A 566 -8.47 41.07 2.64
C SER A 566 -9.86 41.40 3.20
N LEU A 567 -10.91 40.71 2.73
CA LEU A 567 -12.31 40.96 3.16
C LEU A 567 -12.65 40.31 4.51
N SER A 568 -12.01 39.19 4.84
CA SER A 568 -12.31 38.39 6.04
C SER A 568 -11.33 38.60 7.19
N GLY A 569 -10.13 39.12 6.91
CA GLY A 569 -9.01 39.16 7.84
C GLY A 569 -8.26 37.83 7.98
N MET A 570 -8.61 36.81 7.18
CA MET A 570 -7.88 35.55 7.12
C MET A 570 -6.48 35.74 6.50
N GLN A 571 -5.59 34.79 6.77
CA GLN A 571 -4.26 34.71 6.16
C GLN A 571 -3.99 33.29 5.68
N VAL A 572 -4.83 32.80 4.76
CA VAL A 572 -4.72 31.44 4.23
C VAL A 572 -4.13 31.42 2.84
N ARG A 573 -3.55 30.27 2.47
CA ARG A 573 -3.19 29.90 1.11
C ARG A 573 -4.06 28.74 0.66
N GLU A 574 -4.53 28.79 -0.57
CA GLU A 574 -5.41 27.77 -1.14
C GLU A 574 -4.58 26.62 -1.73
N LYS A 575 -4.98 25.38 -1.47
CA LYS A 575 -4.30 24.23 -2.06
C LYS A 575 -4.76 24.01 -3.48
N VAL A 576 -3.83 23.67 -4.35
CA VAL A 576 -4.09 23.39 -5.76
C VAL A 576 -3.57 21.99 -6.10
N ILE A 577 -4.42 21.19 -6.74
CA ILE A 577 -4.04 19.92 -7.36
C ILE A 577 -4.13 20.12 -8.87
N LEU A 578 -3.09 19.73 -9.61
CA LEU A 578 -3.02 19.90 -11.06
C LEU A 578 -3.08 18.55 -11.77
N SER A 579 -3.77 18.47 -12.90
CA SER A 579 -3.99 17.19 -13.59
C SER A 579 -2.94 16.89 -14.66
N ILE A 580 -2.61 15.60 -14.82
CA ILE A 580 -1.96 15.06 -16.02
C ILE A 580 -3.06 14.53 -16.94
N PRO A 581 -3.26 15.11 -18.14
CA PRO A 581 -4.22 14.62 -19.12
C PRO A 581 -3.95 13.17 -19.55
N TYR A 582 -5.00 12.47 -19.98
CA TYR A 582 -4.86 11.08 -20.40
C TYR A 582 -4.16 10.97 -21.77
N PRO A 583 -3.03 10.25 -21.91
CA PRO A 583 -2.28 10.15 -23.16
C PRO A 583 -2.95 9.29 -24.25
N GLY A 584 -4.05 8.59 -23.94
CA GLY A 584 -4.68 7.66 -24.88
C GLY A 584 -3.74 6.52 -25.30
N ALA A 585 -4.11 5.80 -26.38
CA ALA A 585 -3.33 4.67 -26.89
C ALA A 585 -2.09 5.11 -27.70
N ARG A 586 -2.20 6.22 -28.42
CA ARG A 586 -1.22 6.72 -29.40
C ARG A 586 -1.14 8.25 -29.33
N PRO A 587 -0.39 8.81 -28.37
CA PRO A 587 -0.21 10.26 -28.30
C PRO A 587 0.67 10.75 -29.46
N GLU A 588 0.39 11.93 -29.99
CA GLU A 588 1.06 12.48 -31.17
C GLU A 588 1.97 13.66 -30.85
N GLY A 589 3.14 13.72 -31.51
CA GLY A 589 4.07 14.85 -31.39
C GLY A 589 5.04 14.77 -30.19
N PHE A 590 5.16 13.61 -29.55
CA PHE A 590 6.09 13.36 -28.44
C PHE A 590 7.23 12.44 -28.90
N ALA A 591 8.48 12.80 -28.58
CA ALA A 591 9.62 11.95 -28.89
C ALA A 591 9.63 10.70 -27.97
N PRO A 592 9.91 9.49 -28.49
CA PRO A 592 9.97 8.29 -27.66
C PRO A 592 11.01 8.41 -26.53
N ALA A 593 10.71 7.86 -25.36
CA ALA A 593 11.59 7.80 -24.20
C ALA A 593 11.50 6.43 -23.50
N ASP A 594 12.39 6.17 -22.55
CA ASP A 594 12.35 4.96 -21.71
C ASP A 594 11.00 4.86 -20.99
N GLY A 595 10.28 3.77 -21.21
CA GLY A 595 8.90 3.58 -20.71
C GLY A 595 7.81 3.70 -21.78
N GLY A 596 8.18 4.02 -23.03
CA GLY A 596 7.29 4.03 -24.19
C GLY A 596 6.67 5.40 -24.49
N GLU A 597 6.10 5.56 -25.68
CA GLU A 597 5.58 6.82 -26.22
C GLU A 597 4.55 7.50 -25.29
N ARG A 598 3.70 6.70 -24.65
CA ARG A 598 2.69 7.19 -23.68
C ARG A 598 3.32 7.82 -22.44
N PHE A 599 4.38 7.21 -21.92
CA PHE A 599 5.07 7.74 -20.76
C PHE A 599 5.91 8.97 -21.13
N ALA A 600 6.51 8.98 -22.33
CA ALA A 600 7.23 10.15 -22.83
C ALA A 600 6.32 11.40 -22.94
N ALA A 601 5.08 11.23 -23.40
CA ALA A 601 4.08 12.29 -23.41
C ALA A 601 3.80 12.82 -21.99
N VAL A 602 3.59 11.93 -21.04
CA VAL A 602 3.39 12.28 -19.62
C VAL A 602 4.60 13.02 -19.06
N GLN A 603 5.83 12.56 -19.33
CA GLN A 603 7.06 13.21 -18.87
C GLN A 603 7.19 14.64 -19.41
N TRP A 604 6.95 14.82 -20.71
CA TRP A 604 6.98 16.15 -21.32
C TRP A 604 5.94 17.07 -20.67
N TYR A 605 4.69 16.63 -20.58
CA TYR A 605 3.60 17.45 -20.03
C TYR A 605 3.87 17.83 -18.58
N TYR A 606 4.29 16.86 -17.77
CA TYR A 606 4.61 17.08 -16.38
C TYR A 606 5.76 18.09 -16.19
N GLY A 607 6.80 18.01 -17.03
CA GLY A 607 7.90 18.97 -17.03
C GLY A 607 7.42 20.40 -17.31
N GLU A 608 6.61 20.58 -18.35
CA GLU A 608 6.03 21.89 -18.71
C GLU A 608 5.09 22.43 -17.61
N LEU A 609 4.24 21.56 -17.05
CA LEU A 609 3.32 21.89 -15.97
C LEU A 609 4.08 22.42 -14.74
N MET A 610 5.12 21.70 -14.31
CA MET A 610 5.92 22.06 -13.13
C MET A 610 6.78 23.29 -13.36
N GLY A 611 7.35 23.45 -14.57
CA GLY A 611 8.09 24.65 -14.95
C GLY A 611 7.22 25.91 -14.88
N ARG A 612 6.04 25.86 -15.51
CA ARG A 612 5.08 26.98 -15.50
C ARG A 612 4.55 27.28 -14.10
N TRP A 613 4.32 26.27 -13.27
CA TRP A 613 3.94 26.47 -11.87
C TRP A 613 5.03 27.23 -11.10
N SER A 614 6.29 26.83 -11.25
CA SER A 614 7.43 27.51 -10.62
C SER A 614 7.55 28.96 -11.09
N ASP A 615 7.43 29.19 -12.41
CA ASP A 615 7.57 30.52 -13.02
C ASP A 615 6.43 31.47 -12.66
N ALA A 616 5.22 30.95 -12.43
CA ALA A 616 4.04 31.75 -12.09
C ALA A 616 4.17 32.43 -10.73
N GLY A 617 4.91 31.85 -9.77
CA GLY A 617 5.23 32.50 -8.49
C GLY A 617 4.01 32.88 -7.64
N PHE A 618 2.96 32.05 -7.66
CA PHE A 618 1.71 32.32 -6.93
C PHE A 618 1.96 32.57 -5.43
N LYS A 619 1.35 33.64 -4.90
CA LYS A 619 1.57 34.10 -3.53
C LYS A 619 0.56 33.52 -2.55
N ASN A 620 -0.62 33.17 -3.06
CA ASN A 620 -1.78 32.76 -2.29
C ASN A 620 -2.13 31.28 -2.54
N LEU A 621 -1.37 30.57 -3.36
CA LEU A 621 -1.64 29.18 -3.74
C LEU A 621 -0.47 28.26 -3.36
N ASP A 622 -0.79 27.05 -2.92
CA ASP A 622 0.17 25.98 -2.63
C ASP A 622 -0.10 24.77 -3.51
N LEU A 623 0.93 24.25 -4.17
CA LEU A 623 0.81 23.00 -4.92
C LEU A 623 0.71 21.84 -3.93
N ALA A 624 -0.46 21.21 -3.86
CA ALA A 624 -0.72 20.09 -2.98
C ALA A 624 -0.45 18.73 -3.65
N GLY A 625 -0.49 18.68 -4.98
CA GLY A 625 -0.04 17.53 -5.74
C GLY A 625 -0.62 17.46 -7.14
N ILE A 626 -0.64 16.24 -7.67
CA ILE A 626 -0.87 15.95 -9.08
C ILE A 626 -1.94 14.89 -9.22
N TYR A 627 -2.88 15.09 -10.11
CA TYR A 627 -4.00 14.20 -10.36
C TYR A 627 -3.82 13.41 -11.65
N TRP A 628 -4.16 12.12 -11.63
CA TRP A 628 -4.23 11.30 -12.83
C TRP A 628 -5.61 11.36 -13.46
N TYR A 629 -5.70 11.88 -14.68
CA TYR A 629 -6.99 12.10 -15.34
C TYR A 629 -7.75 10.81 -15.69
N GLY A 630 -7.06 9.69 -15.94
CA GLY A 630 -7.72 8.44 -16.31
C GLY A 630 -8.47 7.81 -15.13
N GLU A 631 -9.79 7.69 -15.22
CA GLU A 631 -10.64 7.16 -14.13
C GLU A 631 -10.66 5.61 -14.04
N SER A 632 -9.91 4.92 -14.91
CA SER A 632 -9.80 3.45 -14.95
C SER A 632 -8.36 3.02 -15.18
N ILE A 633 -7.98 1.89 -14.58
CA ILE A 633 -6.67 1.23 -14.74
C ILE A 633 -6.87 -0.17 -15.34
N GLU A 634 -7.93 -0.32 -16.14
CA GLU A 634 -8.15 -1.52 -16.93
C GLU A 634 -7.11 -1.66 -18.05
N ASN A 635 -6.83 -2.89 -18.47
CA ASN A 635 -5.92 -3.19 -19.59
C ASN A 635 -6.56 -2.85 -20.96
N THR A 636 -7.29 -1.74 -21.08
CA THR A 636 -7.84 -1.27 -22.37
C THR A 636 -6.71 -0.96 -23.35
N ASN A 637 -5.58 -0.45 -22.84
CA ASN A 637 -4.34 -0.27 -23.59
C ASN A 637 -3.21 -1.13 -22.99
N ALA A 638 -2.34 -1.64 -23.85
CA ALA A 638 -1.14 -2.36 -23.40
C ALA A 638 -0.27 -1.44 -22.53
N GLY A 639 0.16 -1.95 -21.37
CA GLY A 639 1.04 -1.23 -20.45
C GLY A 639 0.37 -0.15 -19.60
N GLU A 640 -0.97 -0.12 -19.47
CA GLU A 640 -1.68 0.88 -18.66
C GLU A 640 -1.17 0.95 -17.21
N LYS A 641 -1.07 -0.20 -16.55
CA LYS A 641 -0.57 -0.30 -15.16
C LYS A 641 0.84 0.26 -15.05
N ASP A 642 1.72 -0.12 -15.97
CA ASP A 642 3.09 0.36 -16.00
C ASP A 642 3.14 1.88 -16.18
N LEU A 643 2.30 2.44 -17.07
CA LEU A 643 2.20 3.87 -17.29
C LEU A 643 1.84 4.60 -15.99
N VAL A 644 0.77 4.21 -15.32
CA VAL A 644 0.31 4.83 -14.06
C VAL A 644 1.40 4.74 -12.99
N ILE A 645 2.01 3.56 -12.81
CA ILE A 645 3.09 3.36 -11.84
C ILE A 645 4.28 4.28 -12.14
N ASN A 646 4.63 4.47 -13.42
CA ASN A 646 5.73 5.38 -13.80
C ASN A 646 5.37 6.84 -13.59
N THR A 647 4.13 7.24 -13.88
CA THR A 647 3.63 8.58 -13.59
C THR A 647 3.68 8.86 -12.09
N ALA A 648 3.21 7.91 -11.26
CA ALA A 648 3.29 8.02 -9.81
C ALA A 648 4.74 8.18 -9.32
N ARG A 649 5.71 7.52 -9.96
CA ARG A 649 7.14 7.70 -9.66
C ARG A 649 7.62 9.10 -10.06
N LEU A 650 7.29 9.56 -11.28
CA LEU A 650 7.65 10.89 -11.77
C LEU A 650 7.16 12.00 -10.83
N VAL A 651 5.89 11.92 -10.41
CA VAL A 651 5.26 12.85 -9.47
C VAL A 651 5.96 12.81 -8.11
N ARG A 652 6.15 11.61 -7.54
CA ARG A 652 6.75 11.46 -6.21
C ARG A 652 8.24 11.80 -6.13
N ASN A 653 9.00 11.58 -7.21
CA ASN A 653 10.40 11.99 -7.28
C ASN A 653 10.57 13.52 -7.16
N ASN A 654 9.52 14.28 -7.45
CA ASN A 654 9.45 15.72 -7.25
C ASN A 654 8.74 16.11 -5.93
N SER A 655 8.67 15.18 -4.98
CA SER A 655 8.02 15.33 -3.67
C SER A 655 6.53 15.68 -3.71
N GLN A 656 5.86 15.45 -4.84
CA GLN A 656 4.43 15.71 -5.00
C GLN A 656 3.59 14.50 -4.59
N LYS A 657 2.36 14.76 -4.11
CA LYS A 657 1.34 13.73 -3.86
C LYS A 657 0.62 13.38 -5.15
N PHE A 658 0.17 12.14 -5.28
CA PHE A 658 -0.51 11.65 -6.48
C PHE A 658 -1.95 11.27 -6.17
N PHE A 659 -2.91 11.85 -6.91
CA PHE A 659 -4.35 11.78 -6.65
C PHE A 659 -5.09 11.03 -7.76
N TRP A 660 -6.19 10.38 -7.41
CA TRP A 660 -7.06 9.68 -8.36
C TRP A 660 -8.52 9.62 -7.90
N ILE A 661 -9.45 9.73 -8.85
CA ILE A 661 -10.89 9.62 -8.62
C ILE A 661 -11.42 8.52 -9.57
N PRO A 662 -11.45 7.25 -9.14
CA PRO A 662 -12.10 6.19 -9.90
C PRO A 662 -13.61 6.26 -9.76
N TYR A 663 -14.32 5.87 -10.83
CA TYR A 663 -15.78 5.72 -10.78
C TYR A 663 -16.20 4.37 -10.20
N PHE A 664 -17.38 4.32 -9.57
CA PHE A 664 -17.93 3.12 -8.98
C PHE A 664 -18.12 2.02 -10.03
N GLY A 665 -17.45 0.89 -9.82
CA GLY A 665 -17.53 -0.29 -10.69
C GLY A 665 -16.36 -0.47 -11.65
N THR A 666 -15.44 0.49 -11.74
CA THR A 666 -14.18 0.30 -12.48
C THR A 666 -13.27 -0.74 -11.81
N LYS A 667 -12.32 -1.34 -12.54
CA LYS A 667 -11.29 -2.20 -11.93
C LYS A 667 -10.06 -1.40 -11.52
N GLY A 668 -9.39 -1.85 -10.47
CA GLY A 668 -8.07 -1.37 -10.06
C GLY A 668 -8.08 -0.50 -8.82
N TYR A 669 -9.21 0.08 -8.40
CA TYR A 669 -9.25 0.86 -7.16
C TYR A 669 -8.88 0.01 -5.94
N GLU A 670 -9.15 -1.30 -5.94
CA GLU A 670 -8.72 -2.19 -4.86
C GLU A 670 -7.20 -2.28 -4.71
N ASN A 671 -6.44 -1.89 -5.74
CA ASN A 671 -4.99 -1.94 -5.79
C ASN A 671 -4.35 -0.55 -5.85
N TRP A 672 -5.09 0.54 -5.58
CA TRP A 672 -4.63 1.90 -5.84
C TRP A 672 -3.29 2.26 -5.19
N ARG A 673 -3.01 1.71 -4.00
CA ARG A 673 -1.73 1.92 -3.30
C ARG A 673 -0.55 1.32 -4.06
N SER A 674 -0.72 0.14 -4.66
CA SER A 674 0.32 -0.52 -5.47
C SER A 674 0.63 0.27 -6.74
N TYR A 675 -0.34 1.02 -7.26
CA TYR A 675 -0.12 1.91 -8.40
C TYR A 675 0.61 3.20 -8.03
N GLY A 676 0.74 3.47 -6.73
CA GLY A 676 1.51 4.59 -6.20
C GLY A 676 0.74 5.88 -5.97
N PHE A 677 -0.60 5.83 -6.02
CA PHE A 677 -1.41 6.95 -5.56
C PHE A 677 -1.18 7.21 -4.07
N SER A 678 -1.30 8.47 -3.67
CA SER A 678 -1.25 8.93 -2.29
C SER A 678 -2.65 9.03 -1.70
N HIS A 679 -3.61 9.55 -2.48
CA HIS A 679 -4.98 9.78 -2.05
C HIS A 679 -5.94 9.41 -3.19
N VAL A 680 -7.04 8.74 -2.85
CA VAL A 680 -8.05 8.27 -3.80
C VAL A 680 -9.43 8.55 -3.26
N PHE A 681 -10.34 9.02 -4.12
CA PHE A 681 -11.74 9.32 -3.77
C PHE A 681 -12.65 8.57 -4.73
N LEU A 682 -13.49 7.68 -4.21
CA LEU A 682 -14.37 6.89 -5.06
C LEU A 682 -15.58 7.74 -5.47
N GLN A 683 -15.78 7.92 -6.77
CA GLN A 683 -16.97 8.56 -7.32
C GLN A 683 -18.15 7.56 -7.35
N PRO A 684 -19.25 7.80 -6.63
CA PRO A 684 -20.38 6.87 -6.58
C PRO A 684 -21.12 6.68 -7.91
N ASN A 685 -21.00 7.63 -8.85
CA ASN A 685 -21.85 7.76 -10.04
C ASN A 685 -23.32 8.01 -9.66
N TYR A 686 -23.56 8.86 -8.66
CA TYR A 686 -24.91 9.07 -8.13
C TYR A 686 -25.81 9.84 -9.11
N PHE A 687 -25.23 10.67 -9.97
CA PHE A 687 -25.95 11.40 -11.02
C PHE A 687 -25.91 10.72 -12.40
N ALA A 688 -25.24 9.57 -12.54
CA ALA A 688 -25.11 8.88 -13.82
C ALA A 688 -26.44 8.29 -14.35
N GLN A 689 -27.45 8.17 -13.49
CA GLN A 689 -28.79 7.74 -13.85
C GLN A 689 -29.84 8.60 -13.15
N ASP A 690 -30.95 8.77 -13.84
CA ASP A 690 -32.14 9.49 -13.38
C ASP A 690 -32.67 9.04 -12.01
N SER A 691 -32.53 7.76 -11.68
CA SER A 691 -32.93 7.17 -10.40
C SER A 691 -31.85 6.18 -9.97
N PRO A 692 -30.78 6.62 -9.28
CA PRO A 692 -29.74 5.71 -8.82
C PRO A 692 -30.32 4.72 -7.78
N PRO A 693 -29.74 3.51 -7.66
CA PRO A 693 -30.13 2.56 -6.61
C PRO A 693 -30.04 3.20 -5.23
N GLU A 694 -31.02 2.91 -4.35
CA GLU A 694 -31.08 3.47 -2.99
C GLU A 694 -29.81 3.16 -2.17
N ASP A 695 -29.20 1.99 -2.40
CA ASP A 695 -28.00 1.50 -1.72
C ASP A 695 -26.69 2.01 -2.34
N ARG A 696 -26.72 2.86 -3.38
CA ARG A 696 -25.51 3.26 -4.11
C ARG A 696 -24.46 3.90 -3.20
N MET A 697 -24.89 4.84 -2.37
CA MET A 697 -24.01 5.51 -1.42
C MET A 697 -23.52 4.56 -0.32
N ASP A 698 -24.36 3.62 0.14
CA ASP A 698 -23.95 2.60 1.12
C ASP A 698 -22.82 1.72 0.58
N ARG A 699 -22.96 1.26 -0.66
CA ARG A 699 -21.94 0.41 -1.31
C ARG A 699 -20.66 1.18 -1.60
N ALA A 700 -20.75 2.43 -2.05
CA ALA A 700 -19.59 3.28 -2.25
C ALA A 700 -18.85 3.52 -0.93
N ALA A 701 -19.59 3.82 0.16
CA ALA A 701 -19.04 4.00 1.49
C ALA A 701 -18.36 2.72 2.01
N GLU A 702 -18.96 1.55 1.79
CA GLU A 702 -18.36 0.26 2.18
C GLU A 702 -17.02 0.04 1.49
N LEU A 703 -16.93 0.27 0.18
CA LEU A 703 -15.69 0.13 -0.58
C LEU A 703 -14.66 1.19 -0.15
N ALA A 704 -15.09 2.43 0.08
CA ALA A 704 -14.21 3.49 0.55
C ALA A 704 -13.61 3.17 1.91
N ARG A 705 -14.39 2.68 2.89
CA ARG A 705 -13.84 2.21 4.17
C ARG A 705 -12.90 1.03 3.98
N ARG A 706 -13.33 0.04 3.19
CA ARG A 706 -12.56 -1.20 2.95
C ARG A 706 -11.16 -0.91 2.39
N TYR A 707 -11.05 0.02 1.45
CA TYR A 707 -9.78 0.35 0.79
C TYR A 707 -9.18 1.68 1.27
N GLY A 708 -9.70 2.28 2.34
CA GLY A 708 -9.26 3.56 2.90
C GLY A 708 -9.21 4.68 1.86
N MET A 709 -10.31 4.89 1.13
CA MET A 709 -10.52 5.97 0.16
C MET A 709 -11.45 7.04 0.74
N GLY A 710 -11.46 8.22 0.13
CA GLY A 710 -12.52 9.21 0.33
C GLY A 710 -13.67 8.98 -0.64
N ILE A 711 -14.63 9.90 -0.66
CA ILE A 711 -15.79 9.86 -1.54
C ILE A 711 -15.86 11.17 -2.32
N GLU A 712 -16.38 11.09 -3.55
CA GLU A 712 -16.83 12.27 -4.28
C GLU A 712 -18.33 12.55 -4.02
N ILE A 713 -18.66 13.81 -3.75
CA ILE A 713 -20.02 14.33 -3.68
C ILE A 713 -20.34 15.01 -5.01
N GLU A 714 -21.42 14.58 -5.66
CA GLU A 714 -21.77 14.94 -7.04
C GLU A 714 -22.98 15.87 -7.08
N CYS A 715 -22.93 16.88 -7.95
CA CYS A 715 -24.03 17.79 -8.26
C CYS A 715 -23.90 18.35 -9.68
N GLU A 716 -25.01 18.32 -10.44
CA GLU A 716 -25.08 18.81 -11.82
C GLU A 716 -25.86 20.13 -11.95
N GLU A 717 -25.73 20.84 -13.07
CA GLU A 717 -26.41 22.14 -13.30
C GLU A 717 -27.95 22.05 -13.22
N ASN A 718 -28.54 20.92 -13.60
CA ASN A 718 -29.99 20.74 -13.59
C ASN A 718 -30.61 20.88 -12.18
N VAL A 719 -29.81 20.83 -11.12
CA VAL A 719 -30.23 21.15 -9.74
C VAL A 719 -30.90 22.53 -9.62
N LEU A 720 -30.57 23.47 -10.51
CA LEU A 720 -31.12 24.83 -10.50
C LEU A 720 -32.51 24.94 -11.13
N TYR A 721 -32.90 23.95 -11.95
CA TYR A 721 -34.06 24.07 -12.84
C TYR A 721 -35.02 22.88 -12.77
N ASP A 722 -34.58 21.72 -12.28
CA ASP A 722 -35.36 20.48 -12.21
C ASP A 722 -35.46 19.99 -10.76
N GLN A 723 -36.71 19.88 -10.28
CA GLN A 723 -37.02 19.43 -8.92
C GLN A 723 -36.42 18.05 -8.61
N LYS A 724 -36.33 17.16 -9.59
CA LYS A 724 -35.76 15.83 -9.42
C LYS A 724 -34.27 15.89 -9.07
N TYR A 725 -33.51 16.75 -9.75
CA TYR A 725 -32.08 16.92 -9.49
C TYR A 725 -31.85 17.66 -8.17
N TYR A 726 -32.74 18.61 -7.84
CA TYR A 726 -32.79 19.23 -6.51
C TYR A 726 -32.97 18.18 -5.42
N ASP A 727 -33.99 17.33 -5.51
CA ASP A 727 -34.26 16.27 -4.55
C ASP A 727 -33.13 15.22 -4.50
N LEU A 728 -32.47 14.96 -5.64
CA LEU A 728 -31.34 14.03 -5.71
C LEU A 728 -30.12 14.56 -4.93
N PHE A 729 -29.82 15.85 -5.04
CA PHE A 729 -28.74 16.51 -4.30
C PHE A 729 -28.97 16.42 -2.79
N TYR A 730 -30.14 16.82 -2.29
CA TYR A 730 -30.44 16.75 -0.85
C TYR A 730 -30.52 15.33 -0.33
N ARG A 731 -31.00 14.38 -1.13
CA ARG A 731 -30.98 12.95 -0.77
C ARG A 731 -29.55 12.43 -0.63
N GLN A 732 -28.64 12.85 -1.50
CA GLN A 732 -27.22 12.50 -1.41
C GLN A 732 -26.59 13.07 -0.13
N LEU A 733 -26.81 14.36 0.17
CA LEU A 733 -26.31 14.98 1.40
C LEU A 733 -26.88 14.27 2.63
N GLN A 734 -28.20 14.09 2.73
CA GLN A 734 -28.82 13.41 3.86
C GLN A 734 -28.25 11.99 4.06
N LYS A 735 -28.06 11.24 2.98
CA LYS A 735 -27.47 9.91 3.05
C LYS A 735 -26.00 9.97 3.45
N GLY A 736 -25.24 10.92 2.94
CA GLY A 736 -23.86 11.14 3.34
C GLY A 736 -23.73 11.52 4.83
N HIS A 737 -24.66 12.31 5.37
CA HIS A 737 -24.66 12.71 6.79
C HIS A 737 -24.79 11.47 7.67
N GLN A 738 -25.73 10.58 7.33
CA GLN A 738 -25.88 9.29 8.01
C GLN A 738 -24.63 8.41 7.92
N LEU A 739 -23.86 8.57 6.85
CA LEU A 739 -22.62 7.83 6.61
C LEU A 739 -21.39 8.54 7.20
N GLY A 740 -21.52 9.77 7.73
CA GLY A 740 -20.45 10.56 8.36
C GLY A 740 -19.56 11.34 7.39
N PHE A 741 -20.05 11.69 6.19
CA PHE A 741 -19.26 12.41 5.18
C PHE A 741 -19.12 13.92 5.44
N ASP A 742 -19.93 14.51 6.30
CA ASP A 742 -19.80 15.89 6.80
C ASP A 742 -19.00 15.98 8.12
N GLY A 743 -18.36 14.87 8.51
CA GLY A 743 -17.45 14.80 9.65
C GLY A 743 -16.01 15.19 9.30
N PRO A 744 -15.02 14.82 10.14
CA PRO A 744 -13.61 15.09 9.87
C PRO A 744 -13.11 14.12 8.80
N VAL A 745 -13.51 14.29 7.54
CA VAL A 745 -13.08 13.46 6.40
C VAL A 745 -12.64 14.35 5.25
N THR A 746 -11.90 13.78 4.30
CA THR A 746 -11.62 14.46 3.04
C THR A 746 -12.58 13.96 1.97
N ASN A 747 -13.31 14.88 1.34
CA ASN A 747 -14.16 14.60 0.19
C ASN A 747 -13.69 15.35 -1.05
N ALA A 748 -13.96 14.74 -2.20
CA ALA A 748 -13.96 15.43 -3.48
C ALA A 748 -15.37 15.94 -3.80
N TYR A 749 -15.47 17.02 -4.57
CA TYR A 749 -16.74 17.65 -4.91
C TYR A 749 -16.80 17.99 -6.39
N TYR A 750 -17.70 17.31 -7.11
CA TYR A 750 -18.09 17.70 -8.45
C TYR A 750 -19.35 18.56 -8.36
N MET A 751 -19.20 19.89 -8.46
CA MET A 751 -20.28 20.85 -8.17
C MET A 751 -20.69 21.72 -9.38
N GLY A 752 -20.68 21.13 -10.58
CA GLY A 752 -21.09 21.80 -11.81
C GLY A 752 -20.33 23.09 -12.12
N VAL A 753 -19.04 23.18 -11.75
CA VAL A 753 -18.21 24.39 -11.92
C VAL A 753 -18.14 24.83 -13.39
N VAL A 754 -18.13 23.87 -14.33
CA VAL A 754 -18.23 24.11 -15.79
C VAL A 754 -19.37 25.07 -16.14
N LYS A 755 -20.48 24.97 -15.42
CA LYS A 755 -21.70 25.75 -15.65
C LYS A 755 -21.90 26.82 -14.60
N LYS A 756 -20.89 27.04 -13.74
CA LYS A 756 -20.91 28.00 -12.64
C LYS A 756 -22.10 27.76 -11.69
N THR A 757 -22.52 26.51 -11.49
CA THR A 757 -23.73 26.14 -10.73
C THR A 757 -23.73 26.72 -9.32
N LEU A 758 -22.66 26.51 -8.55
CA LEU A 758 -22.54 27.09 -7.20
C LEU A 758 -22.40 28.61 -7.22
N VAL A 759 -21.72 29.19 -8.21
CA VAL A 759 -21.59 30.65 -8.33
C VAL A 759 -22.96 31.29 -8.60
N LYS A 760 -23.77 30.69 -9.48
CA LYS A 760 -25.16 31.09 -9.74
C LYS A 760 -26.01 30.96 -8.48
N SER A 761 -25.84 29.87 -7.74
CA SER A 761 -26.54 29.62 -6.48
C SER A 761 -26.21 30.67 -5.41
N ALA A 762 -24.92 30.97 -5.22
CA ALA A 762 -24.45 31.99 -4.29
C ALA A 762 -24.98 33.39 -4.62
N ARG A 763 -25.09 33.73 -5.91
CA ARG A 763 -25.59 35.04 -6.37
C ARG A 763 -27.11 35.11 -6.53
N SER A 764 -27.84 34.02 -6.28
CA SER A 764 -29.28 33.96 -6.51
C SER A 764 -30.07 34.63 -5.39
N ASN A 765 -31.11 35.36 -5.78
CA ASN A 765 -32.13 35.88 -4.86
C ASN A 765 -33.34 34.93 -4.75
N VAL A 766 -33.36 33.83 -5.50
CA VAL A 766 -34.40 32.80 -5.39
C VAL A 766 -34.06 31.91 -4.19
N PRO A 767 -34.88 31.85 -3.13
CA PRO A 767 -34.54 31.14 -1.89
C PRO A 767 -34.15 29.68 -2.11
N GLN A 768 -34.86 28.96 -2.98
CA GLN A 768 -34.57 27.55 -3.29
C GLN A 768 -33.19 27.38 -3.95
N THR A 769 -32.84 28.21 -4.93
CA THR A 769 -31.54 28.18 -5.59
C THR A 769 -30.42 28.59 -4.64
N ARG A 770 -30.67 29.61 -3.80
CA ARG A 770 -29.72 30.10 -2.81
C ARG A 770 -29.42 29.06 -1.72
N ALA A 771 -30.43 28.29 -1.31
CA ALA A 771 -30.30 27.23 -0.32
C ALA A 771 -29.24 26.19 -0.71
N ILE A 772 -29.08 25.86 -1.99
CA ILE A 772 -28.05 24.92 -2.47
C ILE A 772 -26.65 25.34 -2.00
N TYR A 773 -26.35 26.64 -2.06
CA TYR A 773 -25.06 27.19 -1.64
C TYR A 773 -24.93 27.26 -0.11
N ASP A 774 -25.95 27.77 0.57
CA ASP A 774 -25.94 27.95 2.02
C ASP A 774 -25.95 26.61 2.78
N ASP A 775 -26.68 25.62 2.27
CA ASP A 775 -26.80 24.30 2.89
C ASP A 775 -25.55 23.45 2.62
N LEU A 776 -24.93 23.58 1.44
CA LEU A 776 -23.62 22.97 1.19
C LEU A 776 -22.52 23.58 2.06
N TYR A 777 -22.57 24.87 2.38
CA TYR A 777 -21.65 25.44 3.35
C TYR A 777 -21.87 24.87 4.76
N ARG A 778 -23.14 24.70 5.19
CA ARG A 778 -23.45 24.04 6.47
C ARG A 778 -22.96 22.59 6.50
N TRP A 779 -23.10 21.88 5.39
CA TRP A 779 -22.50 20.57 5.18
C TRP A 779 -20.99 20.58 5.38
N ILE A 780 -20.26 21.40 4.64
CA ILE A 780 -18.80 21.47 4.70
C ILE A 780 -18.31 21.90 6.10
N SER A 781 -19.04 22.79 6.77
CA SER A 781 -18.69 23.26 8.12
C SER A 781 -19.11 22.32 9.25
N GLY A 782 -19.73 21.16 8.94
CA GLY A 782 -20.24 20.21 9.93
C GLY A 782 -21.43 20.73 10.74
N ALA A 783 -22.14 21.73 10.22
CA ALA A 783 -23.32 22.37 10.82
C ALA A 783 -24.64 21.97 10.12
N TYR A 784 -24.63 20.88 9.35
CA TYR A 784 -25.80 20.35 8.67
C TYR A 784 -26.73 19.64 9.67
N ASN A 785 -28.02 19.97 9.64
CA ASN A 785 -29.04 19.45 10.57
C ASN A 785 -30.22 18.84 9.84
#